data_AF-A0A2T3M7L1-F1
#
_entry.id   AF-A0A2T3M7L1-F1
#
_cell.length_a   1.000
_cell.length_b   1.000
_cell.length_c   1.000
_cell.angle_alpha   90.00
_cell.angle_beta   90.00
_cell.angle_gamma   90.00
#
_symmetry.space_group_name_H-M   'P 1'
#
loop_
_entity.id
_entity.type
_entity.pdbx_description
1 polymer ?
#
loop_
_entity_poly.entity_id
_entity_poly.type
_entity_poly.pdbx_seq_one_letter_code
_entity_poly.pdbx_strand_id
1 'polypeptide(L)'
;MIGSIWSKWDLHIHSPYTHQANEYGSSTIDEFVDKIISSELSLTGITNYFFFKDNELEEIREKFQDKGVEHTVLGNLEFRIDQQNKDGEWINVHCIFSENISTQQINRILSTLPISNTTFDCKHIYCSQQSFADSKTKTSEAIVKFDSLIAHLNNNLKFGIDFLIAACPNGYGGFRPDRTEGRSLAVALEIEKQCQIILGRPQDRIFFLNENRYPSAKQKPVFYASDAHKLDNIGSMYSWVKAKPTFEGLRQSIIEPDLRVQQTDEFVEKTYVKPWFKSVKLGGNVFAGEEINFSNQTIPLNPNLVTIVGGRGTGKSLFLDAMHSRFNHQSEYSNARIVCGESLCVELDQGDGTVLKFDSSANTYSYLHVSQGDVQHFSQKPDDLSGEIKRMLGIHGMEFDSVTSSEISNNLSKYREFVEYWEDVDSQNQRINTQRYQQSVIDNNTQLIGTLTNPQNKLLIEQYQKNSKNINEKNNFIIEARSTLALLNRHIIEINHKITLLNTNYCSSNQTPLIDESLAKNSINKNIDICNKEIEILTESNSEIVNQFKLQGINQDISSLLSKVTEYQKSIDLALSKLDEINQKTRDYQTFVKERGELALKYKEYIDFQKENIDQAFQKLKIKQPGWNDEQNELVQEILSDIHINGSVVFNVNQFYSGIEECLNRGKFRNTSEKSTFERLQETFCVRSIDDFFKLLSGEKIINCDGVPASIEEFFWKPEFFNKGGRFELLNYLYSPSNIRRYLYANADFQYKGKTVNKLSVGQRGTFYVCLKLATDPFGSPFVFDQPEDDLDNEFIMSQLVPLFRKIKKYRQVIIVTHNANLVVNTDAEQIIIANNHGESIRYIAGSVEDGNVKENIGIRAAICNILEGGSYAFEKRERKYGIQELA
;
A
#
# COMPACT_ATOMS: atom_id res chain seq x y z
N MET A 1 -5.14 -10.74 29.31
CA MET A 1 -6.53 -10.83 28.83
C MET A 1 -6.59 -10.26 27.41
N ILE A 2 -7.48 -10.75 26.54
CA ILE A 2 -7.57 -10.36 25.13
C ILE A 2 -8.31 -9.01 24.88
N GLY A 3 -8.84 -8.40 25.95
CA GLY A 3 -9.66 -7.18 25.85
C GLY A 3 -11.14 -7.48 25.62
N SER A 4 -11.87 -6.52 25.06
CA SER A 4 -13.30 -6.64 24.78
C SER A 4 -13.54 -7.60 23.59
N ILE A 5 -14.40 -8.59 23.80
CA ILE A 5 -14.82 -9.58 22.80
C ILE A 5 -16.35 -9.70 22.78
N TRP A 6 -16.90 -10.24 21.70
CA TRP A 6 -18.33 -10.50 21.58
C TRP A 6 -18.76 -11.66 22.49
N SER A 7 -19.78 -11.43 23.33
CA SER A 7 -20.42 -12.44 24.16
C SER A 7 -21.95 -12.25 24.18
N LYS A 8 -22.72 -13.29 24.50
CA LYS A 8 -24.20 -13.23 24.51
C LYS A 8 -24.72 -12.76 25.86
N TRP A 9 -25.52 -11.70 25.87
CA TRP A 9 -26.10 -11.11 27.07
C TRP A 9 -27.62 -11.09 26.98
N ASP A 10 -28.28 -11.30 28.11
CA ASP A 10 -29.74 -11.17 28.23
C ASP A 10 -30.08 -10.38 29.50
N LEU A 11 -30.55 -9.15 29.34
CA LEU A 11 -30.76 -8.22 30.45
C LEU A 11 -32.13 -8.37 31.14
N HIS A 12 -33.00 -9.24 30.63
CA HIS A 12 -34.38 -9.36 31.12
C HIS A 12 -34.80 -10.83 31.20
N ILE A 13 -34.43 -11.48 32.31
CA ILE A 13 -34.83 -12.85 32.64
C ILE A 13 -35.44 -12.85 34.03
N HIS A 14 -36.67 -13.34 34.18
CA HIS A 14 -37.26 -13.53 35.51
C HIS A 14 -36.75 -14.81 36.16
N SER A 15 -36.41 -14.77 37.45
CA SER A 15 -35.98 -15.98 38.16
C SER A 15 -37.19 -16.86 38.57
N PRO A 16 -36.98 -18.10 39.03
CA PRO A 16 -38.02 -18.90 39.69
C PRO A 16 -38.63 -18.25 40.94
N TYR A 17 -38.07 -17.15 41.45
CA TYR A 17 -38.60 -16.36 42.56
C TYR A 17 -39.45 -15.17 42.12
N THR A 18 -39.63 -14.95 40.81
CA THR A 18 -40.44 -13.84 40.30
C THR A 18 -41.84 -13.82 40.91
N HIS A 19 -42.26 -12.62 41.30
CA HIS A 19 -43.51 -12.41 42.05
C HIS A 19 -44.75 -12.34 41.14
N GLN A 20 -44.56 -12.25 39.83
CA GLN A 20 -45.66 -12.12 38.87
C GLN A 20 -45.35 -12.98 37.63
N ALA A 21 -46.42 -13.53 37.02
CA ALA A 21 -46.38 -14.37 35.82
C ALA A 21 -45.36 -15.54 35.90
N ASN A 22 -45.16 -16.09 37.11
CA ASN A 22 -44.19 -17.16 37.33
C ASN A 22 -44.66 -18.48 36.70
N GLU A 23 -44.03 -18.88 35.60
CA GLU A 23 -44.32 -20.13 34.87
C GLU A 23 -43.21 -21.19 35.06
N TYR A 24 -42.32 -21.02 36.04
CA TYR A 24 -41.26 -21.98 36.35
C TYR A 24 -41.77 -23.26 37.04
N GLY A 25 -43.01 -23.29 37.54
CA GLY A 25 -43.60 -24.49 38.14
C GLY A 25 -42.76 -25.01 39.32
N SER A 26 -42.26 -26.24 39.22
CA SER A 26 -41.40 -26.87 40.24
C SER A 26 -39.91 -26.75 39.95
N SER A 27 -39.51 -25.93 38.97
CA SER A 27 -38.11 -25.80 38.58
C SER A 27 -37.26 -25.19 39.69
N THR A 28 -36.05 -25.73 39.84
CA THR A 28 -35.09 -25.28 40.85
C THR A 28 -34.18 -24.16 40.33
N ILE A 29 -33.52 -23.44 41.23
CA ILE A 29 -32.47 -22.48 40.84
C ILE A 29 -31.30 -23.19 40.12
N ASP A 30 -31.03 -24.45 40.45
CA ASP A 30 -29.97 -25.22 39.77
C ASP A 30 -30.30 -25.47 38.30
N GLU A 31 -31.54 -25.91 38.01
CA GLU A 31 -32.03 -26.10 36.63
C GLU A 31 -32.09 -24.77 35.86
N PHE A 32 -32.44 -23.68 36.54
CA PHE A 32 -32.42 -22.32 35.97
C PHE A 32 -31.01 -21.90 35.55
N VAL A 33 -30.02 -22.09 36.42
CA VAL A 33 -28.62 -21.78 36.14
C VAL A 33 -28.06 -22.69 35.03
N ASP A 34 -28.36 -23.98 35.05
CA ASP A 34 -27.95 -24.91 33.98
C ASP A 34 -28.52 -24.51 32.62
N LYS A 35 -29.76 -23.99 32.60
CA LYS A 35 -30.36 -23.48 31.38
C LYS A 35 -29.67 -22.21 30.87
N ILE A 36 -29.24 -21.31 31.76
CA ILE A 36 -28.45 -20.12 31.36
C ILE A 36 -27.09 -20.54 30.80
N ILE A 37 -26.38 -21.46 31.48
CA ILE A 37 -25.06 -21.97 31.05
C ILE A 37 -25.15 -22.63 29.67
N SER A 38 -26.13 -23.52 29.47
CA SER A 38 -26.33 -24.20 28.18
C SER A 38 -26.78 -23.27 27.06
N SER A 39 -27.27 -22.07 27.39
CA SER A 39 -27.59 -21.01 26.41
C SER A 39 -26.38 -20.14 26.04
N GLU A 40 -25.21 -20.41 26.62
CA GLU A 40 -23.95 -19.69 26.39
C GLU A 40 -24.04 -18.18 26.68
N LEU A 41 -24.90 -17.79 27.62
CA LEU A 41 -24.97 -16.42 28.10
C LEU A 41 -23.79 -16.15 29.03
N SER A 42 -23.16 -14.98 28.92
CA SER A 42 -22.04 -14.56 29.79
C SER A 42 -22.43 -13.52 30.83
N LEU A 43 -23.57 -12.85 30.61
CA LEU A 43 -24.14 -11.87 31.53
C LEU A 43 -25.66 -11.94 31.45
N THR A 44 -26.31 -11.95 32.63
CA THR A 44 -27.78 -11.93 32.73
C THR A 44 -28.28 -10.88 33.70
N GLY A 45 -29.35 -10.17 33.31
CA GLY A 45 -30.15 -9.31 34.19
C GLY A 45 -31.31 -10.09 34.79
N ILE A 46 -31.20 -10.43 36.08
CA ILE A 46 -32.22 -11.16 36.82
C ILE A 46 -33.30 -10.19 37.26
N THR A 47 -34.50 -10.40 36.74
CA THR A 47 -35.61 -9.46 36.78
C THR A 47 -36.66 -9.87 37.79
N ASN A 48 -37.09 -8.92 38.61
CA ASN A 48 -38.26 -9.08 39.49
C ASN A 48 -39.05 -7.76 39.53
N TYR A 49 -40.21 -7.76 40.18
CA TYR A 49 -41.13 -6.62 40.19
C TYR A 49 -41.06 -5.89 41.53
N PHE A 50 -40.69 -4.60 41.51
CA PHE A 50 -40.61 -3.67 42.66
C PHE A 50 -39.61 -4.01 43.78
N PHE A 51 -39.37 -5.27 44.09
CA PHE A 51 -38.42 -5.77 45.07
C PHE A 51 -38.00 -7.20 44.71
N PHE A 52 -36.89 -7.67 45.27
CA PHE A 52 -36.43 -9.05 45.13
C PHE A 52 -36.85 -9.90 46.34
N LYS A 53 -36.85 -11.22 46.20
CA LYS A 53 -36.82 -12.12 47.36
C LYS A 53 -35.48 -11.97 48.09
N ASP A 54 -35.46 -12.07 49.41
CA ASP A 54 -34.21 -12.06 50.18
C ASP A 54 -33.21 -13.11 49.66
N ASN A 55 -31.95 -12.69 49.49
CA ASN A 55 -30.82 -13.46 48.94
C ASN A 55 -30.99 -13.99 47.50
N GLU A 56 -31.96 -13.51 46.73
CA GLU A 56 -32.22 -13.98 45.36
C GLU A 56 -31.00 -13.91 44.44
N LEU A 57 -30.33 -12.76 44.36
CA LEU A 57 -29.18 -12.59 43.46
C LEU A 57 -27.96 -13.37 43.97
N GLU A 58 -27.73 -13.39 45.29
CA GLU A 58 -26.63 -14.12 45.92
C GLU A 58 -26.75 -15.63 45.69
N GLU A 59 -27.95 -16.21 45.86
CA GLU A 59 -28.18 -17.63 45.63
C GLU A 59 -27.86 -18.03 44.17
N ILE A 60 -28.28 -17.21 43.20
CA ILE A 60 -27.97 -17.46 41.78
C ILE A 60 -26.46 -17.32 41.51
N ARG A 61 -25.81 -16.30 42.06
CA ARG A 61 -24.36 -16.08 41.93
C ARG A 61 -23.56 -17.24 42.51
N GLU A 62 -23.91 -17.72 43.70
CA GLU A 62 -23.29 -18.88 44.35
C GLU A 62 -23.41 -20.13 43.48
N LYS A 63 -24.55 -20.35 42.81
CA LYS A 63 -24.72 -21.50 41.89
C LYS A 63 -23.81 -21.47 40.67
N PHE A 64 -23.53 -20.30 40.10
CA PHE A 64 -22.51 -20.20 39.05
C PHE A 64 -21.10 -20.51 39.58
N GLN A 65 -20.77 -20.04 40.79
CA GLN A 65 -19.49 -20.32 41.45
C GLN A 65 -19.32 -21.81 41.77
N ASP A 66 -20.35 -22.45 42.32
CA ASP A 66 -20.38 -23.90 42.61
C ASP A 66 -20.12 -24.74 41.35
N LYS A 67 -20.63 -24.27 40.20
CA LYS A 67 -20.44 -24.92 38.89
C LYS A 67 -19.12 -24.50 38.19
N GLY A 68 -18.33 -23.61 38.78
CA GLY A 68 -17.04 -23.16 38.25
C GLY A 68 -17.14 -22.36 36.94
N VAL A 69 -18.28 -21.72 36.69
CA VAL A 69 -18.54 -20.94 35.48
C VAL A 69 -18.43 -19.44 35.78
N GLU A 70 -17.59 -18.73 35.02
CA GLU A 70 -17.53 -17.26 35.08
C GLU A 70 -18.77 -16.68 34.40
N HIS A 71 -19.69 -16.13 35.19
CA HIS A 71 -20.93 -15.51 34.71
C HIS A 71 -21.34 -14.34 35.59
N THR A 72 -21.75 -13.24 34.96
CA THR A 72 -22.16 -12.03 35.70
C THR A 72 -23.67 -11.94 35.84
N VAL A 73 -24.12 -11.75 37.09
CA VAL A 73 -25.52 -11.61 37.47
C VAL A 73 -25.78 -10.18 37.92
N LEU A 74 -26.48 -9.41 37.08
CA LEU A 74 -26.99 -8.08 37.42
C LEU A 74 -28.41 -8.19 37.99
N GLY A 75 -28.73 -7.37 38.98
CA GLY A 75 -30.11 -7.22 39.43
C GLY A 75 -30.87 -6.29 38.48
N ASN A 76 -32.08 -6.65 38.08
CA ASN A 76 -32.99 -5.82 37.31
C ASN A 76 -34.35 -5.75 38.03
N LEU A 77 -34.87 -4.55 38.28
CA LEU A 77 -36.23 -4.39 38.83
C LEU A 77 -37.11 -3.64 37.85
N GLU A 78 -38.23 -4.27 37.51
CA GLU A 78 -39.26 -3.71 36.64
C GLU A 78 -40.29 -2.93 37.48
N PHE A 79 -40.58 -1.71 37.03
CA PHE A 79 -41.54 -0.80 37.63
C PHE A 79 -42.54 -0.32 36.58
N ARG A 80 -43.80 -0.27 36.98
CA ARG A 80 -44.85 0.45 36.24
C ARG A 80 -44.86 1.90 36.67
N ILE A 81 -44.73 2.82 35.73
CA ILE A 81 -44.75 4.26 36.00
C ILE A 81 -46.16 4.84 35.85
N ASP A 82 -46.40 5.99 36.46
CA ASP A 82 -47.66 6.75 36.44
C ASP A 82 -47.98 7.42 35.09
N GLN A 83 -47.62 6.77 34.00
CA GLN A 83 -47.92 7.16 32.64
C GLN A 83 -48.45 5.95 31.86
N GLN A 84 -49.59 6.13 31.18
CA GLN A 84 -50.15 5.13 30.28
C GLN A 84 -49.65 5.33 28.85
N ASN A 85 -49.52 4.22 28.13
CA ASN A 85 -49.29 4.20 26.69
C ASN A 85 -50.60 4.40 25.91
N LYS A 86 -50.53 4.33 24.58
CA LYS A 86 -51.69 4.51 23.68
C LYS A 86 -52.81 3.48 23.90
N ASP A 87 -52.46 2.30 24.40
CA ASP A 87 -53.36 1.18 24.64
C ASP A 87 -53.93 1.19 26.08
N GLY A 88 -53.62 2.23 26.86
CA GLY A 88 -54.06 2.38 28.25
C GLY A 88 -53.27 1.54 29.26
N GLU A 89 -52.18 0.91 28.83
CA GLU A 89 -51.30 0.11 29.68
C GLU A 89 -50.28 1.01 30.38
N TRP A 90 -49.95 0.70 31.62
CA TRP A 90 -48.89 1.42 32.33
C TRP A 90 -47.53 1.13 31.73
N ILE A 91 -46.73 2.17 31.53
CA ILE A 91 -45.41 2.04 30.93
C ILE A 91 -44.46 1.33 31.91
N ASN A 92 -43.66 0.40 31.39
CA ASN A 92 -42.65 -0.33 32.13
C ASN A 92 -41.28 0.34 31.99
N VAL A 93 -40.59 0.52 33.11
CA VAL A 93 -39.19 0.92 33.18
C VAL A 93 -38.41 -0.06 34.05
N HIS A 94 -37.14 -0.24 33.72
CA HIS A 94 -36.25 -1.20 34.36
C HIS A 94 -35.11 -0.46 35.06
N CYS A 95 -34.82 -0.83 36.30
CA CYS A 95 -33.66 -0.39 37.05
C CYS A 95 -32.66 -1.53 37.12
N ILE A 96 -31.55 -1.41 36.39
CA ILE A 96 -30.49 -2.40 36.34
C ILE A 96 -29.39 -1.97 37.31
N PHE A 97 -29.04 -2.83 38.27
CA PHE A 97 -28.07 -2.57 39.33
C PHE A 97 -26.74 -3.27 39.06
N SER A 98 -25.63 -2.66 39.48
CA SER A 98 -24.30 -3.27 39.42
C SER A 98 -24.26 -4.57 40.22
N GLU A 99 -23.45 -5.51 39.75
CA GLU A 99 -23.08 -6.74 40.42
C GLU A 99 -22.50 -6.51 41.83
N ASN A 100 -21.99 -5.31 42.12
CA ASN A 100 -21.43 -4.95 43.43
C ASN A 100 -22.48 -4.57 44.48
N ILE A 101 -23.76 -4.48 44.10
CA ILE A 101 -24.86 -4.17 45.03
C ILE A 101 -25.58 -5.47 45.39
N SER A 102 -25.72 -5.72 46.70
CA SER A 102 -26.39 -6.92 47.19
C SER A 102 -27.91 -6.80 47.13
N THR A 103 -28.60 -7.94 47.08
CA THR A 103 -30.08 -7.99 47.16
C THR A 103 -30.59 -7.24 48.39
N GLN A 104 -29.92 -7.42 49.54
CA GLN A 104 -30.27 -6.77 50.79
C GLN A 104 -30.18 -5.23 50.69
N GLN A 105 -29.13 -4.70 50.06
CA GLN A 105 -28.96 -3.26 49.87
C GLN A 105 -30.06 -2.69 48.96
N ILE A 106 -30.34 -3.36 47.83
CA ILE A 106 -31.40 -2.95 46.89
C ILE A 106 -32.76 -2.93 47.61
N ASN A 107 -33.13 -4.02 48.27
CA ASN A 107 -34.40 -4.14 49.00
C ASN A 107 -34.51 -3.11 50.12
N ARG A 108 -33.43 -2.84 50.87
CA ARG A 108 -33.42 -1.82 51.92
C ARG A 108 -33.70 -0.43 51.36
N ILE A 109 -33.07 -0.05 50.25
CA ILE A 109 -33.27 1.25 49.61
C ILE A 109 -34.73 1.39 49.14
N LEU A 110 -35.23 0.37 48.44
CA LEU A 110 -36.58 0.39 47.88
C LEU A 110 -37.69 0.26 48.93
N SER A 111 -37.41 -0.33 50.10
CA SER A 111 -38.39 -0.44 51.19
C SER A 111 -38.90 0.91 51.72
N THR A 112 -38.27 2.02 51.34
CA THR A 112 -38.68 3.39 51.68
C THR A 112 -39.24 4.18 50.50
N LEU A 113 -39.27 3.61 49.30
CA LEU A 113 -39.91 4.20 48.12
C LEU A 113 -41.41 3.92 48.16
N PRO A 114 -42.28 4.94 48.27
CA PRO A 114 -43.71 4.73 48.22
C PRO A 114 -44.18 4.43 46.79
N ILE A 115 -45.12 3.49 46.65
CA ILE A 115 -45.93 3.40 45.44
C ILE A 115 -47.05 4.46 45.48
N SER A 116 -47.65 4.71 44.33
CA SER A 116 -48.72 5.70 44.15
C SER A 116 -50.03 5.24 44.78
N ASN A 117 -50.25 3.93 44.89
CA ASN A 117 -51.40 3.35 45.58
C ASN A 117 -51.29 3.61 47.08
N THR A 118 -52.42 3.88 47.72
CA THR A 118 -52.54 3.99 49.18
C THR A 118 -53.52 2.97 49.71
N THR A 119 -53.41 2.64 51.00
CA THR A 119 -54.44 1.87 51.69
C THR A 119 -55.76 2.66 51.79
N PHE A 120 -56.84 2.02 52.24
CA PHE A 120 -58.15 2.66 52.43
C PHE A 120 -58.10 3.85 53.40
N ASP A 121 -57.23 3.79 54.41
CA ASP A 121 -56.95 4.87 55.36
C ASP A 121 -55.87 5.86 54.86
N CYS A 122 -55.61 5.89 53.55
CA CYS A 122 -54.68 6.80 52.88
C CYS A 122 -53.23 6.70 53.37
N LYS A 123 -52.80 5.54 53.89
CA LYS A 123 -51.38 5.31 54.24
C LYS A 123 -50.59 4.92 53.01
N HIS A 124 -49.32 5.32 53.00
CA HIS A 124 -48.37 4.91 51.97
C HIS A 124 -48.10 3.41 52.02
N ILE A 125 -48.03 2.81 50.84
CA ILE A 125 -47.52 1.46 50.62
C ILE A 125 -46.13 1.61 50.02
N TYR A 126 -45.17 0.79 50.45
CA TYR A 126 -43.77 0.90 50.05
C TYR A 126 -43.32 -0.32 49.24
N CYS A 127 -42.30 -0.16 48.40
CA CYS A 127 -41.69 -1.23 47.58
C CYS A 127 -40.93 -2.25 48.45
N SER A 128 -41.66 -3.02 49.27
CA SER A 128 -41.15 -4.14 50.05
C SER A 128 -42.19 -5.25 50.18
N GLN A 129 -41.72 -6.49 50.28
CA GLN A 129 -42.57 -7.67 50.44
C GLN A 129 -43.53 -7.54 51.63
N GLN A 130 -43.04 -7.07 52.77
CA GLN A 130 -43.85 -6.89 53.98
C GLN A 130 -44.96 -5.84 53.78
N SER A 131 -44.65 -4.68 53.19
CA SER A 131 -45.64 -3.63 52.97
C SER A 131 -46.73 -4.04 51.96
N PHE A 132 -46.36 -4.79 50.92
CA PHE A 132 -47.32 -5.37 49.98
C PHE A 132 -48.23 -6.41 50.65
N ALA A 133 -47.67 -7.29 51.49
CA ALA A 133 -48.43 -8.28 52.24
C ALA A 133 -49.41 -7.63 53.24
N ASP A 134 -48.95 -6.64 54.02
CA ASP A 134 -49.75 -5.95 55.03
C ASP A 134 -50.89 -5.14 54.41
N SER A 135 -50.63 -4.50 53.27
CA SER A 135 -51.64 -3.72 52.53
C SER A 135 -52.56 -4.58 51.66
N LYS A 136 -52.24 -5.87 51.46
CA LYS A 136 -52.90 -6.78 50.51
C LYS A 136 -52.89 -6.28 49.06
N THR A 137 -51.91 -5.45 48.72
CA THR A 137 -51.74 -4.89 47.37
C THR A 137 -51.03 -5.89 46.47
N LYS A 138 -51.49 -6.05 45.23
CA LYS A 138 -50.82 -6.91 44.25
C LYS A 138 -49.73 -6.13 43.52
N THR A 139 -48.61 -6.79 43.22
CA THR A 139 -47.55 -6.24 42.36
C THR A 139 -48.06 -5.85 40.98
N SER A 140 -49.08 -6.54 40.44
CA SER A 140 -49.74 -6.21 39.17
C SER A 140 -50.46 -4.85 39.16
N GLU A 141 -50.82 -4.31 40.32
CA GLU A 141 -51.60 -3.08 40.49
C GLU A 141 -50.75 -1.89 40.97
N ALA A 142 -49.50 -2.15 41.33
CA ALA A 142 -48.59 -1.14 41.86
C ALA A 142 -48.05 -0.24 40.74
N ILE A 143 -47.97 1.06 41.04
CA ILE A 143 -47.47 2.10 40.14
C ILE A 143 -46.57 3.04 40.94
N VAL A 144 -45.46 3.50 40.38
CA VAL A 144 -44.60 4.53 40.99
C VAL A 144 -44.59 5.79 40.14
N LYS A 145 -44.39 6.94 40.76
CA LYS A 145 -44.11 8.17 40.00
C LYS A 145 -42.71 8.10 39.42
N PHE A 146 -42.54 8.27 38.11
CA PHE A 146 -41.24 8.06 37.48
C PHE A 146 -40.16 8.99 38.05
N ASP A 147 -40.43 10.29 38.13
CA ASP A 147 -39.48 11.26 38.70
C ASP A 147 -39.16 10.97 40.18
N SER A 148 -40.12 10.42 40.94
CA SER A 148 -39.89 10.06 42.34
C SER A 148 -39.00 8.81 42.46
N LEU A 149 -39.18 7.83 41.58
CA LEU A 149 -38.28 6.66 41.49
C LEU A 149 -36.85 7.11 41.18
N ILE A 150 -36.66 7.94 40.15
CA ILE A 150 -35.35 8.44 39.74
C ILE A 150 -34.71 9.27 40.84
N ALA A 151 -35.45 10.19 41.47
CA ALA A 151 -34.94 10.99 42.58
C ALA A 151 -34.56 10.11 43.78
N HIS A 152 -35.38 9.10 44.10
CA HIS A 152 -35.11 8.17 45.20
C HIS A 152 -33.83 7.37 44.96
N LEU A 153 -33.64 6.82 43.76
CA LEU A 153 -32.43 6.09 43.42
C LEU A 153 -31.20 7.01 43.46
N ASN A 154 -31.26 8.21 42.88
CA ASN A 154 -30.15 9.17 42.91
C ASN A 154 -29.76 9.63 44.32
N ASN A 155 -30.72 9.69 45.25
CA ASN A 155 -30.44 10.07 46.65
C ASN A 155 -29.70 8.96 47.43
N ASN A 156 -29.81 7.70 46.99
CA ASN A 156 -29.28 6.55 47.70
C ASN A 156 -28.12 5.85 46.97
N LEU A 157 -28.04 6.01 45.65
CA LEU A 157 -27.11 5.34 44.74
C LEU A 157 -26.54 6.32 43.72
N LYS A 158 -25.36 6.01 43.21
CA LYS A 158 -24.70 6.79 42.15
C LYS A 158 -25.17 6.31 40.78
N PHE A 159 -26.04 7.09 40.15
CA PHE A 159 -26.48 6.83 38.79
C PHE A 159 -25.31 6.59 37.82
N GLY A 160 -25.42 5.63 36.91
CA GLY A 160 -24.35 5.28 35.98
C GLY A 160 -23.15 4.54 36.60
N ILE A 161 -23.04 4.41 37.93
CA ILE A 161 -22.03 3.58 38.61
C ILE A 161 -22.70 2.39 39.29
N ASP A 162 -23.77 2.68 40.03
CA ASP A 162 -24.51 1.74 40.87
C ASP A 162 -25.74 1.20 40.15
N PHE A 163 -26.37 2.01 39.29
CA PHE A 163 -27.56 1.61 38.53
C PHE A 163 -27.72 2.37 37.20
N LEU A 164 -28.46 1.78 36.27
CA LEU A 164 -28.86 2.34 34.97
C LEU A 164 -30.37 2.15 34.78
N ILE A 165 -30.98 3.00 33.94
CA ILE A 165 -32.40 2.91 33.61
C ILE A 165 -32.57 2.41 32.18
N ALA A 166 -33.43 1.41 32.00
CA ALA A 166 -33.85 0.91 30.70
C ALA A 166 -35.37 1.04 30.52
N ALA A 167 -35.82 1.10 29.27
CA ALA A 167 -37.25 1.11 28.95
C ALA A 167 -37.55 0.30 27.68
N CYS A 168 -38.77 -0.23 27.62
CA CYS A 168 -39.28 -0.97 26.47
C CYS A 168 -39.96 0.01 25.51
N PRO A 169 -39.53 0.13 24.23
CA PRO A 169 -40.10 1.10 23.32
C PRO A 169 -41.47 0.67 22.78
N ASN A 170 -41.69 -0.63 22.61
CA ASN A 170 -42.91 -1.22 22.06
C ASN A 170 -43.29 -2.47 22.86
N GLY A 171 -44.50 -2.99 22.65
CA GLY A 171 -45.02 -4.14 23.39
C GLY A 171 -45.84 -3.72 24.61
N TYR A 172 -46.19 -4.68 25.45
CA TYR A 172 -46.94 -4.42 26.69
C TYR A 172 -46.19 -3.42 27.57
N GLY A 173 -46.84 -2.31 27.92
CA GLY A 173 -46.21 -1.25 28.71
C GLY A 173 -45.09 -0.49 27.97
N GLY A 174 -45.07 -0.52 26.63
CA GLY A 174 -44.09 0.22 25.82
C GLY A 174 -44.35 1.72 25.80
N PHE A 175 -43.28 2.54 25.81
CA PHE A 175 -43.42 4.01 25.93
C PHE A 175 -43.68 4.75 24.62
N ARG A 176 -43.48 4.15 23.44
CA ARG A 176 -43.60 4.87 22.16
C ARG A 176 -45.05 4.88 21.62
N PRO A 177 -45.58 6.06 21.25
CA PRO A 177 -46.87 6.17 20.57
C PRO A 177 -46.76 5.94 19.05
N ASP A 178 -47.90 5.82 18.37
CA ASP A 178 -47.96 5.87 16.90
C ASP A 178 -47.60 7.28 16.39
N ARG A 179 -46.96 7.36 15.20
CA ARG A 179 -46.29 8.57 14.66
C ARG A 179 -47.19 9.81 14.46
N THR A 180 -48.50 9.73 14.71
CA THR A 180 -49.50 10.74 14.38
C THR A 180 -50.01 11.59 15.56
N GLU A 181 -49.56 11.36 16.80
CA GLU A 181 -50.07 12.05 17.99
C GLU A 181 -49.05 12.96 18.71
N GLY A 182 -49.24 14.27 18.64
CA GLY A 182 -48.28 15.26 19.15
C GLY A 182 -48.07 15.29 20.68
N ARG A 183 -49.13 15.12 21.49
CA ARG A 183 -49.02 15.17 22.97
C ARG A 183 -48.38 13.91 23.54
N SER A 184 -48.73 12.75 23.00
CA SER A 184 -48.18 11.44 23.37
C SER A 184 -46.68 11.36 23.03
N LEU A 185 -46.26 11.97 21.91
CA LEU A 185 -44.86 12.02 21.50
C LEU A 185 -43.97 12.82 22.46
N ALA A 186 -44.45 13.96 22.97
CA ALA A 186 -43.69 14.78 23.91
C ALA A 186 -43.39 14.02 25.22
N VAL A 187 -44.36 13.29 25.74
CA VAL A 187 -44.20 12.45 26.94
C VAL A 187 -43.21 11.31 26.69
N ALA A 188 -43.33 10.63 25.55
CA ALA A 188 -42.41 9.56 25.18
C ALA A 188 -40.96 10.04 25.08
N LEU A 189 -40.74 11.27 24.59
CA LEU A 189 -39.41 11.89 24.55
C LEU A 189 -38.84 12.16 25.95
N GLU A 190 -39.67 12.60 26.91
CA GLU A 190 -39.21 12.82 28.29
C GLU A 190 -38.85 11.51 28.99
N ILE A 191 -39.65 10.46 28.81
CA ILE A 191 -39.31 9.12 29.29
C ILE A 191 -37.99 8.68 28.67
N GLU A 192 -37.88 8.81 27.35
CA GLU A 192 -36.67 8.43 26.64
C GLU A 192 -35.44 9.14 27.20
N LYS A 193 -35.46 10.47 27.41
CA LYS A 193 -34.31 11.22 27.94
C LYS A 193 -33.77 10.69 29.27
N GLN A 194 -34.63 10.12 30.11
CA GLN A 194 -34.24 9.58 31.41
C GLN A 194 -33.68 8.14 31.34
N CYS A 195 -33.86 7.42 30.22
CA CYS A 195 -33.36 6.05 30.04
C CYS A 195 -32.03 6.00 29.26
N GLN A 196 -31.12 5.09 29.61
CA GLN A 196 -29.82 4.94 28.93
C GLN A 196 -29.83 3.73 27.99
N ILE A 197 -30.62 2.72 28.32
CA ILE A 197 -30.74 1.47 27.58
C ILE A 197 -32.16 1.33 27.04
N ILE A 198 -32.29 0.72 25.87
CA ILE A 198 -33.58 0.33 25.30
C ILE A 198 -33.65 -1.19 25.26
N LEU A 199 -34.70 -1.77 25.84
CA LEU A 199 -35.01 -3.20 25.70
C LEU A 199 -35.97 -3.35 24.53
N GLY A 200 -35.45 -3.59 23.33
CA GLY A 200 -36.18 -3.45 22.07
C GLY A 200 -35.87 -4.53 21.05
N ARG A 201 -36.59 -4.50 19.93
CA ARG A 201 -36.45 -5.47 18.83
C ARG A 201 -35.40 -5.00 17.81
N PRO A 202 -34.91 -5.88 16.91
CA PRO A 202 -33.94 -5.50 15.87
C PRO A 202 -34.32 -4.25 15.05
N GLN A 203 -35.61 -4.08 14.74
CA GLN A 203 -36.12 -2.91 14.01
C GLN A 203 -35.99 -1.58 14.78
N ASP A 204 -35.91 -1.62 16.11
CA ASP A 204 -35.80 -0.43 16.96
C ASP A 204 -34.37 0.15 16.95
N ARG A 205 -33.37 -0.69 16.65
CA ARG A 205 -31.95 -0.30 16.62
C ARG A 205 -31.68 0.89 15.69
N ILE A 206 -32.19 0.83 14.46
CA ILE A 206 -32.00 1.91 13.47
C ILE A 206 -32.58 3.23 13.98
N PHE A 207 -33.72 3.17 14.67
CA PHE A 207 -34.32 4.37 15.25
C PHE A 207 -33.44 4.95 16.37
N PHE A 208 -33.05 4.15 17.35
CA PHE A 208 -32.34 4.63 18.54
C PHE A 208 -30.85 4.95 18.31
N LEU A 209 -30.26 4.49 17.21
CA LEU A 209 -28.93 4.92 16.74
C LEU A 209 -28.97 6.24 15.94
N ASN A 210 -30.15 6.72 15.55
CA ASN A 210 -30.28 7.98 14.85
C ASN A 210 -30.19 9.17 15.82
N GLU A 211 -29.26 10.09 15.58
CA GLU A 211 -29.06 11.31 16.39
C GLU A 211 -30.02 12.45 16.00
N ASN A 212 -30.73 12.35 14.88
CA ASN A 212 -31.67 13.37 14.40
C ASN A 212 -33.08 13.25 15.03
N ARG A 213 -33.24 12.45 16.08
CA ARG A 213 -34.55 12.22 16.72
C ARG A 213 -35.07 13.46 17.46
N TYR A 214 -34.19 14.22 18.07
CA TYR A 214 -34.45 15.51 18.73
C TYR A 214 -33.13 16.25 18.96
N PRO A 215 -33.14 17.57 19.22
CA PRO A 215 -31.92 18.31 19.52
C PRO A 215 -31.12 17.66 20.66
N SER A 216 -29.84 17.36 20.40
CA SER A 216 -28.93 16.68 21.33
C SER A 216 -29.29 15.22 21.67
N ALA A 217 -30.07 14.54 20.83
CA ALA A 217 -30.33 13.12 21.00
C ALA A 217 -29.04 12.30 20.92
N LYS A 218 -28.83 11.45 21.92
CA LYS A 218 -27.69 10.52 21.96
C LYS A 218 -28.10 9.18 21.37
N GLN A 219 -27.17 8.50 20.71
CA GLN A 219 -27.38 7.10 20.33
C GLN A 219 -27.62 6.26 21.59
N LYS A 220 -28.49 5.25 21.49
CA LYS A 220 -28.76 4.35 22.61
C LYS A 220 -28.59 2.88 22.21
N PRO A 221 -27.97 2.05 23.06
CA PRO A 221 -27.90 0.63 22.81
C PRO A 221 -29.28 0.02 22.93
N VAL A 222 -29.61 -0.83 21.96
CA VAL A 222 -30.86 -1.59 21.93
C VAL A 222 -30.53 -3.05 22.20
N PHE A 223 -30.94 -3.53 23.36
CA PHE A 223 -30.79 -4.92 23.76
C PHE A 223 -32.06 -5.69 23.41
N TYR A 224 -31.89 -6.79 22.70
CA TYR A 224 -32.90 -7.82 22.57
C TYR A 224 -32.75 -8.82 23.73
N ALA A 225 -33.83 -9.02 24.46
CA ALA A 225 -33.87 -9.79 25.71
C ALA A 225 -35.10 -10.71 25.71
N SER A 226 -35.06 -11.80 26.46
CA SER A 226 -36.07 -12.87 26.34
C SER A 226 -37.35 -12.61 27.12
N ASP A 227 -37.31 -11.78 28.17
CA ASP A 227 -38.41 -11.62 29.14
C ASP A 227 -38.91 -12.99 29.65
N ALA A 228 -37.95 -13.90 29.87
CA ALA A 228 -38.26 -15.30 30.16
C ALA A 228 -38.90 -15.46 31.54
N HIS A 229 -40.08 -16.07 31.57
CA HIS A 229 -40.85 -16.44 32.77
C HIS A 229 -40.93 -17.97 32.99
N LYS A 230 -40.26 -18.75 32.12
CA LYS A 230 -40.16 -20.21 32.15
C LYS A 230 -38.82 -20.66 31.58
N LEU A 231 -38.37 -21.87 31.95
CA LEU A 231 -37.06 -22.40 31.54
C LEU A 231 -36.84 -22.40 30.03
N ASP A 232 -37.82 -22.82 29.23
CA ASP A 232 -37.67 -22.96 27.78
C ASP A 232 -37.44 -21.63 27.05
N ASN A 233 -37.84 -20.51 27.65
CA ASN A 233 -37.66 -19.18 27.06
C ASN A 233 -36.26 -18.60 27.29
N ILE A 234 -35.51 -19.12 28.28
CA ILE A 234 -34.16 -18.64 28.57
C ILE A 234 -33.26 -18.92 27.37
N GLY A 235 -32.56 -17.89 26.91
CA GLY A 235 -31.67 -17.97 25.74
C GLY A 235 -32.38 -17.93 24.39
N SER A 236 -33.72 -17.81 24.37
CA SER A 236 -34.48 -17.70 23.11
C SER A 236 -34.25 -16.36 22.38
N MET A 237 -33.89 -15.32 23.14
CA MET A 237 -33.52 -14.00 22.64
C MET A 237 -32.34 -13.50 23.46
N TYR A 238 -31.41 -12.82 22.81
CA TYR A 238 -30.21 -12.26 23.44
C TYR A 238 -29.60 -11.19 22.54
N SER A 239 -28.62 -10.47 23.07
CA SER A 239 -27.79 -9.53 22.32
C SER A 239 -26.33 -9.96 22.36
N TRP A 240 -25.64 -9.86 21.23
CA TRP A 240 -24.18 -9.90 21.19
C TRP A 240 -23.65 -8.55 21.68
N VAL A 241 -22.76 -8.60 22.68
CA VAL A 241 -22.16 -7.42 23.28
C VAL A 241 -20.65 -7.52 23.25
N LYS A 242 -19.99 -6.51 22.70
CA LYS A 242 -18.52 -6.38 22.68
C LYS A 242 -18.06 -5.57 23.88
N ALA A 243 -17.89 -6.25 25.01
CA ALA A 243 -17.35 -5.70 26.25
C ALA A 243 -16.99 -6.84 27.22
N LYS A 244 -16.26 -6.53 28.29
CA LYS A 244 -16.16 -7.43 29.45
C LYS A 244 -17.57 -7.65 30.04
N PRO A 245 -17.98 -8.87 30.42
CA PRO A 245 -19.29 -9.13 31.00
C PRO A 245 -19.37 -8.60 32.44
N THR A 246 -19.45 -7.29 32.60
CA THR A 246 -19.58 -6.58 33.88
C THR A 246 -20.54 -5.41 33.71
N PHE A 247 -20.98 -4.79 34.81
CA PHE A 247 -21.76 -3.56 34.72
C PHE A 247 -20.96 -2.42 34.06
N GLU A 248 -19.65 -2.36 34.27
CA GLU A 248 -18.80 -1.40 33.55
C GLU A 248 -18.77 -1.69 32.04
N GLY A 249 -18.73 -2.96 31.64
CA GLY A 249 -18.88 -3.32 30.23
C GLY A 249 -20.24 -2.94 29.65
N LEU A 250 -21.32 -3.05 30.44
CA LEU A 250 -22.64 -2.55 30.07
C LEU A 250 -22.60 -1.03 29.85
N ARG A 251 -21.88 -0.27 30.68
CA ARG A 251 -21.65 1.17 30.46
C ARG A 251 -20.92 1.45 29.15
N GLN A 252 -19.94 0.63 28.76
CA GLN A 252 -19.25 0.78 27.47
C GLN A 252 -20.22 0.67 26.28
N SER A 253 -21.27 -0.15 26.38
CA SER A 253 -22.29 -0.27 25.32
C SER A 253 -23.07 1.03 25.07
N ILE A 254 -23.14 1.94 26.06
CA ILE A 254 -23.81 3.25 25.93
C ILE A 254 -22.92 4.25 25.17
N ILE A 255 -21.61 4.12 25.28
CA ILE A 255 -20.63 5.01 24.64
C ILE A 255 -20.61 4.80 23.12
N GLU A 256 -20.63 3.54 22.67
CA GLU A 256 -20.55 3.18 21.24
C GLU A 256 -21.57 2.11 20.86
N PRO A 257 -22.88 2.41 20.94
CA PRO A 257 -23.93 1.41 20.83
C PRO A 257 -23.93 0.67 19.49
N ASP A 258 -23.61 1.36 18.40
CA ASP A 258 -23.53 0.72 17.08
C ASP A 258 -22.39 -0.31 16.97
N LEU A 259 -21.25 -0.05 17.62
CA LEU A 259 -20.07 -0.90 17.53
C LEU A 259 -20.02 -1.99 18.59
N ARG A 260 -20.87 -1.89 19.63
CA ARG A 260 -20.82 -2.76 20.81
C ARG A 260 -22.06 -3.60 21.02
N VAL A 261 -23.19 -3.32 20.38
CA VAL A 261 -24.42 -4.12 20.53
C VAL A 261 -24.97 -4.55 19.17
N GLN A 262 -25.12 -5.86 19.00
CA GLN A 262 -25.71 -6.51 17.84
C GLN A 262 -26.83 -7.46 18.31
N GLN A 263 -27.95 -7.50 17.59
CA GLN A 263 -29.15 -8.29 17.97
C GLN A 263 -29.36 -9.51 17.05
N THR A 264 -28.43 -9.76 16.14
CA THR A 264 -28.46 -10.84 15.15
C THR A 264 -27.12 -11.55 15.11
N ASP A 265 -27.09 -12.75 14.53
CA ASP A 265 -25.85 -13.47 14.24
C ASP A 265 -25.13 -12.96 12.97
N GLU A 266 -25.81 -12.15 12.17
CA GLU A 266 -25.30 -11.61 10.91
C GLU A 266 -24.75 -10.20 11.10
N PHE A 267 -23.48 -10.10 11.51
CA PHE A 267 -22.74 -8.84 11.55
C PHE A 267 -21.29 -9.02 11.06
N VAL A 268 -20.68 -7.92 10.61
CA VAL A 268 -19.38 -7.92 9.90
C VAL A 268 -18.30 -8.69 10.65
N GLU A 269 -18.09 -8.40 11.94
CA GLU A 269 -16.99 -9.01 12.71
C GLU A 269 -17.15 -10.53 12.93
N LYS A 270 -18.37 -11.08 12.73
CA LYS A 270 -18.64 -12.52 12.81
C LYS A 270 -18.62 -13.22 11.44
N THR A 271 -18.86 -12.47 10.37
CA THR A 271 -18.99 -13.01 9.00
C THR A 271 -17.79 -12.74 8.11
N TYR A 272 -17.04 -11.68 8.40
CA TYR A 272 -15.87 -11.26 7.62
C TYR A 272 -14.60 -11.97 8.10
N VAL A 273 -13.99 -12.75 7.22
CA VAL A 273 -12.71 -13.43 7.46
C VAL A 273 -11.57 -12.44 7.23
N LYS A 274 -10.80 -12.16 8.28
CA LYS A 274 -9.60 -11.31 8.21
C LYS A 274 -8.40 -12.00 8.87
N PRO A 275 -7.20 -11.94 8.28
CA PRO A 275 -5.99 -12.38 8.96
C PRO A 275 -5.63 -11.41 10.08
N TRP A 276 -5.14 -11.94 11.20
CA TRP A 276 -4.78 -11.14 12.36
C TRP A 276 -3.69 -11.83 13.20
N PHE A 277 -2.78 -11.06 13.78
CA PHE A 277 -1.82 -11.58 14.73
C PHE A 277 -2.55 -12.07 15.96
N LYS A 278 -2.47 -13.37 16.24
CA LYS A 278 -3.19 -14.09 17.30
C LYS A 278 -2.55 -13.92 18.66
N SER A 279 -1.24 -14.12 18.70
CA SER A 279 -0.49 -14.04 19.94
C SER A 279 0.97 -13.68 19.68
N VAL A 280 1.60 -13.08 20.68
CA VAL A 280 3.04 -12.81 20.70
C VAL A 280 3.61 -13.43 21.97
N LYS A 281 4.49 -14.41 21.79
CA LYS A 281 5.30 -14.99 22.86
C LYS A 281 6.60 -14.22 22.98
N LEU A 282 6.86 -13.72 24.18
CA LEU A 282 8.04 -12.95 24.53
C LEU A 282 8.81 -13.66 25.65
N GLY A 283 10.13 -13.56 25.61
CA GLY A 283 11.03 -14.14 26.60
C GLY A 283 12.49 -13.92 26.24
N GLY A 284 13.38 -14.12 27.22
CA GLY A 284 14.84 -14.03 27.03
C GLY A 284 15.36 -12.60 26.97
N ASN A 285 16.65 -12.46 26.70
CA ASN A 285 17.31 -11.16 26.58
C ASN A 285 16.82 -10.43 25.32
N VAL A 286 16.69 -9.11 25.38
CA VAL A 286 16.28 -8.29 24.23
C VAL A 286 17.47 -8.11 23.27
N PHE A 287 18.64 -7.80 23.82
CA PHE A 287 19.87 -7.60 23.05
C PHE A 287 20.96 -8.58 23.48
N ALA A 288 21.83 -8.95 22.54
CA ALA A 288 22.88 -9.91 22.80
C ALA A 288 23.91 -9.31 23.77
N GLY A 289 24.10 -9.94 24.93
CA GLY A 289 25.09 -9.51 25.92
C GLY A 289 24.64 -8.36 26.84
N GLU A 290 23.39 -7.92 26.76
CA GLU A 290 22.81 -6.94 27.68
C GLU A 290 21.92 -7.60 28.74
N GLU A 291 21.73 -6.93 29.88
CA GLU A 291 20.91 -7.42 31.02
C GLU A 291 19.39 -7.26 30.77
N ILE A 292 19.01 -6.38 29.84
CA ILE A 292 17.62 -6.13 29.48
C ILE A 292 16.93 -7.36 28.86
N ASN A 293 15.79 -7.75 29.43
CA ASN A 293 15.07 -8.96 29.08
C ASN A 293 13.56 -8.76 28.98
N PHE A 294 12.90 -9.62 28.20
CA PHE A 294 11.46 -9.77 28.25
C PHE A 294 11.09 -10.79 29.33
N SER A 295 10.15 -10.41 30.21
CA SER A 295 9.45 -11.37 31.06
C SER A 295 8.79 -12.45 30.19
N ASN A 296 8.96 -13.73 30.58
CA ASN A 296 8.33 -14.85 29.88
C ASN A 296 6.80 -14.74 29.94
N GLN A 297 6.19 -14.44 28.80
CA GLN A 297 4.74 -14.25 28.69
C GLN A 297 4.26 -14.50 27.25
N THR A 298 3.06 -15.05 27.14
CA THR A 298 2.32 -15.11 25.87
C THR A 298 1.18 -14.12 25.95
N ILE A 299 1.18 -13.15 25.04
CA ILE A 299 0.18 -12.08 25.00
C ILE A 299 -0.80 -12.41 23.88
N PRO A 300 -2.04 -12.80 24.19
CA PRO A 300 -3.07 -12.90 23.15
C PRO A 300 -3.38 -11.50 22.65
N LEU A 301 -3.59 -11.35 21.35
CA LEU A 301 -3.96 -10.08 20.73
C LEU A 301 -5.45 -10.09 20.35
N ASN A 302 -6.07 -8.93 20.21
CA ASN A 302 -7.44 -8.83 19.75
C ASN A 302 -7.49 -8.74 18.22
N PRO A 303 -8.45 -9.37 17.52
CA PRO A 303 -8.56 -9.27 16.05
C PRO A 303 -8.97 -7.88 15.53
N ASN A 304 -9.43 -6.97 16.39
CA ASN A 304 -9.85 -5.62 16.03
C ASN A 304 -8.73 -4.60 16.33
N LEU A 305 -8.98 -3.62 17.21
CA LEU A 305 -8.00 -2.59 17.54
C LEU A 305 -7.25 -2.93 18.83
N VAL A 306 -5.94 -3.10 18.71
CA VAL A 306 -4.99 -3.25 19.83
C VAL A 306 -4.20 -1.96 19.96
N THR A 307 -4.08 -1.44 21.18
CA THR A 307 -3.22 -0.28 21.46
C THR A 307 -2.18 -0.61 22.51
N ILE A 308 -0.91 -0.36 22.22
CA ILE A 308 0.21 -0.54 23.14
C ILE A 308 0.61 0.84 23.67
N VAL A 309 0.57 1.02 24.99
CA VAL A 309 0.80 2.31 25.64
C VAL A 309 1.71 2.20 26.86
N GLY A 310 2.41 3.28 27.17
CA GLY A 310 3.40 3.36 28.24
C GLY A 310 4.28 4.60 28.11
N GLY A 311 4.99 4.97 29.18
CA GLY A 311 5.91 6.10 29.21
C GLY A 311 7.13 5.94 28.27
N ARG A 312 8.00 6.94 28.22
CA ARG A 312 9.27 6.83 27.48
C ARG A 312 10.16 5.75 28.12
N GLY A 313 10.79 4.91 27.30
CA GLY A 313 11.70 3.86 27.77
C GLY A 313 11.04 2.60 28.36
N THR A 314 9.71 2.45 28.29
CA THR A 314 9.01 1.30 28.89
C THR A 314 8.95 0.04 28.03
N GLY A 315 9.53 0.07 26.82
CA GLY A 315 9.60 -1.10 25.93
C GLY A 315 8.54 -1.17 24.83
N LYS A 316 7.73 -0.12 24.63
CA LYS A 316 6.69 -0.06 23.56
C LYS A 316 7.20 -0.47 22.16
N SER A 317 8.20 0.24 21.63
CA SER A 317 8.77 -0.09 20.31
C SER A 317 9.51 -1.43 20.32
N LEU A 318 10.05 -1.86 21.48
CA LEU A 318 10.69 -3.17 21.60
C LEU A 318 9.70 -4.31 21.42
N PHE A 319 8.41 -4.11 21.71
CA PHE A 319 7.36 -5.07 21.35
C PHE A 319 7.26 -5.23 19.82
N LEU A 320 7.25 -4.12 19.07
CA LEU A 320 7.20 -4.15 17.62
C LEU A 320 8.50 -4.69 17.02
N ASP A 321 9.67 -4.31 17.56
CA ASP A 321 10.97 -4.84 17.14
C ASP A 321 11.01 -6.37 17.34
N ALA A 322 10.50 -6.87 18.46
CA ALA A 322 10.38 -8.30 18.73
C ALA A 322 9.48 -9.00 17.70
N MET A 323 8.30 -8.44 17.39
CA MET A 323 7.45 -8.96 16.32
C MET A 323 8.15 -8.94 14.96
N HIS A 324 8.73 -7.78 14.58
CA HIS A 324 9.42 -7.56 13.32
C HIS A 324 10.58 -8.54 13.11
N SER A 325 11.32 -8.86 14.17
CA SER A 325 12.42 -9.83 14.14
C SER A 325 12.04 -11.25 13.68
N ARG A 326 10.74 -11.59 13.69
CA ARG A 326 10.20 -12.90 13.25
C ARG A 326 9.80 -12.90 11.79
N PHE A 327 9.95 -11.78 11.09
CA PHE A 327 9.60 -11.64 9.68
C PHE A 327 10.81 -11.14 8.88
N ASN A 328 11.01 -11.70 7.70
CA ASN A 328 11.96 -11.24 6.69
C ASN A 328 11.36 -10.03 5.97
N HIS A 329 11.15 -8.94 6.71
CA HIS A 329 10.49 -7.75 6.19
C HIS A 329 11.54 -6.77 5.65
N GLN A 330 11.45 -6.47 4.35
CA GLN A 330 12.34 -5.56 3.62
C GLN A 330 11.80 -4.11 3.59
N SER A 331 11.54 -3.47 4.72
CA SER A 331 11.34 -2.01 4.68
C SER A 331 12.71 -1.32 4.56
N GLU A 332 12.95 -0.65 3.44
CA GLU A 332 14.22 0.06 3.15
C GLU A 332 14.58 1.11 4.22
N TYR A 333 13.59 1.61 4.97
CA TYR A 333 13.75 2.64 6.01
C TYR A 333 13.39 2.17 7.42
N SER A 334 13.33 0.86 7.65
CA SER A 334 13.11 0.31 8.99
C SER A 334 14.29 0.64 9.91
N ASN A 335 14.02 1.45 10.94
CA ASN A 335 14.91 1.65 12.08
C ASN A 335 14.70 0.55 13.15
N ALA A 336 14.14 -0.60 12.78
CA ALA A 336 13.84 -1.66 13.74
C ALA A 336 15.14 -2.20 14.35
N ARG A 337 15.16 -2.33 15.66
CA ARG A 337 16.36 -2.77 16.39
C ARG A 337 16.55 -4.27 16.20
N ILE A 338 17.80 -4.71 16.16
CA ILE A 338 18.11 -6.14 16.12
C ILE A 338 17.86 -6.72 17.52
N VAL A 339 16.81 -7.53 17.64
CA VAL A 339 16.41 -8.18 18.90
C VAL A 339 16.78 -9.66 18.86
N CYS A 340 17.21 -10.22 19.99
CA CYS A 340 17.48 -11.64 20.15
C CYS A 340 16.20 -12.48 19.99
N GLY A 341 16.27 -13.49 19.12
CA GLY A 341 15.09 -14.23 18.68
C GLY A 341 14.74 -15.51 19.45
N GLU A 342 15.62 -16.03 20.29
CA GLU A 342 15.59 -17.44 20.72
C GLU A 342 14.34 -17.84 21.51
N SER A 343 13.63 -16.89 22.12
CA SER A 343 12.39 -17.13 22.89
C SER A 343 11.18 -16.35 22.34
N LEU A 344 11.28 -15.83 21.12
CA LEU A 344 10.23 -15.05 20.46
C LEU A 344 9.43 -15.91 19.48
N CYS A 345 8.10 -15.79 19.50
CA CYS A 345 7.23 -16.40 18.51
C CYS A 345 6.00 -15.52 18.28
N VAL A 346 5.63 -15.33 17.01
CA VAL A 346 4.38 -14.66 16.63
C VAL A 346 3.46 -15.69 15.99
N GLU A 347 2.24 -15.78 16.47
CA GLU A 347 1.19 -16.59 15.84
C GLU A 347 0.26 -15.67 15.05
N LEU A 348 -0.10 -16.05 13.83
CA LEU A 348 -1.06 -15.34 12.99
C LEU A 348 -2.19 -16.30 12.63
N ASP A 349 -3.42 -15.88 12.88
CA ASP A 349 -4.61 -16.60 12.44
C ASP A 349 -5.02 -16.04 11.07
N GLN A 350 -5.30 -16.92 10.10
CA GLN A 350 -5.72 -16.50 8.76
C GLN A 350 -7.20 -16.07 8.71
N GLY A 351 -7.91 -16.17 9.85
CA GLY A 351 -9.30 -15.77 10.01
C GLY A 351 -10.30 -16.94 9.86
N ASP A 352 -9.84 -18.07 9.34
CA ASP A 352 -10.60 -19.33 9.22
C ASP A 352 -10.24 -20.34 10.34
N GLY A 353 -9.43 -19.91 11.32
CA GLY A 353 -8.90 -20.75 12.39
C GLY A 353 -7.56 -21.41 12.07
N THR A 354 -7.05 -21.28 10.84
CA THR A 354 -5.69 -21.74 10.48
C THR A 354 -4.66 -20.82 11.11
N VAL A 355 -3.82 -21.37 12.00
CA VAL A 355 -2.78 -20.61 12.72
C VAL A 355 -1.40 -20.90 12.14
N LEU A 356 -0.76 -19.86 11.61
CA LEU A 356 0.64 -19.85 11.20
C LEU A 356 1.52 -19.44 12.38
N LYS A 357 2.68 -20.10 12.54
CA LYS A 357 3.65 -19.80 13.59
C LYS A 357 4.94 -19.26 12.98
N PHE A 358 5.43 -18.17 13.54
CA PHE A 358 6.64 -17.47 13.12
C PHE A 358 7.63 -17.39 14.27
N ASP A 359 8.60 -18.31 14.28
CA ASP A 359 9.64 -18.45 15.31
C ASP A 359 11.06 -18.16 14.78
N SER A 360 11.18 -17.85 13.48
CA SER A 360 12.44 -17.62 12.78
C SER A 360 12.39 -16.38 11.89
N SER A 361 13.53 -15.70 11.72
CA SER A 361 13.65 -14.53 10.83
C SER A 361 13.61 -14.87 9.33
N ALA A 362 13.58 -16.17 8.96
CA ALA A 362 13.49 -16.61 7.57
C ALA A 362 12.07 -16.51 6.98
N ASN A 363 11.06 -16.24 7.81
CA ASN A 363 9.65 -16.23 7.39
C ASN A 363 9.31 -14.98 6.55
N THR A 364 8.70 -15.15 5.38
CA THR A 364 8.49 -14.06 4.39
C THR A 364 7.12 -13.35 4.48
N TYR A 365 6.41 -13.46 5.60
CA TYR A 365 5.10 -12.82 5.73
C TYR A 365 5.23 -11.29 5.77
N SER A 366 4.50 -10.61 4.88
CA SER A 366 4.45 -9.14 4.80
C SER A 366 3.14 -8.63 5.41
N TYR A 367 3.23 -7.55 6.17
CA TYR A 367 2.08 -6.86 6.75
C TYR A 367 2.22 -5.35 6.59
N LEU A 368 1.10 -4.62 6.71
CA LEU A 368 1.09 -3.19 6.52
C LEU A 368 1.67 -2.48 7.76
N HIS A 369 2.96 -2.15 7.72
CA HIS A 369 3.62 -1.42 8.80
C HIS A 369 3.93 0.01 8.38
N VAL A 370 3.49 0.99 9.17
CA VAL A 370 3.98 2.37 9.13
C VAL A 370 4.84 2.60 10.37
N SER A 371 6.15 2.65 10.17
CA SER A 371 7.09 2.99 11.24
C SER A 371 7.22 4.51 11.40
N GLN A 372 7.71 4.95 12.56
CA GLN A 372 8.05 6.35 12.80
C GLN A 372 9.04 6.89 11.75
N GLY A 373 10.05 6.08 11.39
CA GLY A 373 11.05 6.43 10.38
C GLY A 373 10.45 6.66 8.99
N ASP A 374 9.45 5.88 8.58
CA ASP A 374 8.78 6.04 7.29
C ASP A 374 8.08 7.40 7.20
N VAL A 375 7.27 7.74 8.21
CA VAL A 375 6.51 8.99 8.21
C VAL A 375 7.47 10.18 8.22
N GLN A 376 8.50 10.14 9.05
CA GLN A 376 9.51 11.20 9.11
C GLN A 376 10.24 11.38 7.77
N HIS A 377 10.69 10.29 7.15
CA HIS A 377 11.45 10.31 5.89
C HIS A 377 10.62 10.93 4.75
N PHE A 378 9.44 10.35 4.50
CA PHE A 378 8.55 10.78 3.42
C PHE A 378 7.94 12.16 3.65
N SER A 379 7.83 12.59 4.91
CA SER A 379 7.41 13.95 5.24
C SER A 379 8.52 14.98 5.09
N GLN A 380 9.80 14.60 5.13
CA GLN A 380 10.92 15.53 4.97
C GLN A 380 11.46 15.57 3.54
N LYS A 381 11.40 14.44 2.81
CA LYS A 381 11.89 14.29 1.43
C LYS A 381 10.73 13.98 0.47
N PRO A 382 10.02 15.01 0.00
CA PRO A 382 8.86 14.83 -0.88
C PRO A 382 9.23 14.21 -2.24
N ASP A 383 10.48 14.37 -2.71
CA ASP A 383 10.95 13.81 -3.98
C ASP A 383 10.98 12.26 -3.95
N ASP A 384 11.28 11.68 -2.78
CA ASP A 384 11.31 10.22 -2.58
C ASP A 384 9.89 9.63 -2.54
N LEU A 385 8.87 10.46 -2.25
CA LEU A 385 7.48 10.03 -2.16
C LEU A 385 6.90 9.57 -3.49
N SER A 386 7.37 10.12 -4.61
CA SER A 386 6.91 9.72 -5.94
C SER A 386 7.20 8.25 -6.25
N GLY A 387 8.40 7.76 -5.90
CA GLY A 387 8.76 6.35 -6.05
C GLY A 387 7.87 5.45 -5.17
N GLU A 388 7.65 5.88 -3.94
CA GLU A 388 6.81 5.17 -2.98
C GLU A 388 5.34 5.15 -3.39
N ILE A 389 4.78 6.26 -3.89
CA ILE A 389 3.41 6.31 -4.45
C ILE A 389 3.27 5.30 -5.59
N LYS A 390 4.21 5.28 -6.54
CA LYS A 390 4.18 4.31 -7.65
C LYS A 390 4.21 2.88 -7.12
N ARG A 391 5.05 2.59 -6.13
CA ARG A 391 5.10 1.28 -5.46
C ARG A 391 3.77 0.91 -4.83
N MET A 392 3.13 1.83 -4.10
CA MET A 392 1.81 1.63 -3.49
C MET A 392 0.70 1.42 -4.54
N LEU A 393 0.80 2.10 -5.69
CA LEU A 393 -0.12 1.94 -6.83
C LEU A 393 0.14 0.64 -7.63
N GLY A 394 1.12 -0.19 -7.24
CA GLY A 394 1.49 -1.40 -7.96
C GLY A 394 2.21 -1.15 -9.28
N ILE A 395 2.73 0.06 -9.48
CA ILE A 395 3.49 0.44 -10.66
C ILE A 395 4.94 0.04 -10.41
N HIS A 396 5.27 -1.20 -10.79
CA HIS A 396 6.64 -1.68 -10.81
C HIS A 396 7.37 -1.09 -12.02
N GLY A 397 8.66 -0.77 -11.85
CA GLY A 397 9.49 -0.12 -12.86
C GLY A 397 9.53 -0.91 -14.16
N MET A 398 8.58 -0.65 -15.05
CA MET A 398 8.63 -1.14 -16.42
C MET A 398 9.86 -0.50 -17.04
N GLU A 399 10.88 -1.31 -17.31
CA GLU A 399 12.05 -0.80 -18.01
C GLU A 399 11.66 -0.40 -19.43
N PHE A 400 12.41 0.54 -19.99
CA PHE A 400 12.30 0.85 -21.41
C PHE A 400 12.57 -0.45 -22.20
N ASP A 401 11.73 -0.71 -23.20
CA ASP A 401 11.72 -1.98 -23.94
C ASP A 401 13.13 -2.41 -24.38
N SER A 402 13.45 -3.69 -24.13
CA SER A 402 14.78 -4.24 -24.34
C SER A 402 15.13 -4.36 -25.82
N VAL A 403 14.12 -4.54 -26.69
CA VAL A 403 14.32 -4.57 -28.15
C VAL A 403 14.77 -3.20 -28.63
N THR A 404 14.05 -2.14 -28.27
CA THR A 404 14.38 -0.77 -28.63
C THR A 404 15.68 -0.31 -28.00
N SER A 405 15.97 -0.71 -26.76
CA SER A 405 17.27 -0.48 -26.12
C SER A 405 18.43 -1.10 -26.91
N SER A 406 18.22 -2.30 -27.45
CA SER A 406 19.18 -2.99 -28.32
C SER A 406 19.32 -2.30 -29.68
N GLU A 407 18.22 -1.84 -30.28
CA GLU A 407 18.23 -1.02 -31.51
C GLU A 407 19.05 0.26 -31.34
N ILE A 408 18.87 0.97 -30.22
CA ILE A 408 19.66 2.16 -29.88
C ILE A 408 21.14 1.76 -29.75
N SER A 409 21.47 0.76 -28.94
CA SER A 409 22.86 0.32 -28.75
C SER A 409 23.55 -0.06 -30.08
N ASN A 410 22.84 -0.80 -30.94
CA ASN A 410 23.31 -1.16 -32.28
C ASN A 410 23.52 0.07 -33.17
N ASN A 411 22.59 1.03 -33.15
CA ASN A 411 22.74 2.29 -33.88
C ASN A 411 23.99 3.07 -33.41
N LEU A 412 24.20 3.16 -32.10
CA LEU A 412 25.38 3.82 -31.52
C LEU A 412 26.69 3.10 -31.89
N SER A 413 26.69 1.77 -31.95
CA SER A 413 27.85 0.97 -32.41
C SER A 413 28.18 1.24 -33.87
N LYS A 414 27.18 1.17 -34.76
CA LYS A 414 27.34 1.45 -36.19
C LYS A 414 27.84 2.86 -36.46
N TYR A 415 27.38 3.84 -35.67
CA TYR A 415 27.92 5.20 -35.71
C TYR A 415 29.41 5.24 -35.38
N ARG A 416 29.82 4.57 -34.29
CA ARG A 416 31.23 4.50 -33.90
C ARG A 416 32.09 3.84 -34.98
N GLU A 417 31.65 2.71 -35.52
CA GLU A 417 32.33 2.00 -36.61
C GLU A 417 32.52 2.89 -37.84
N PHE A 418 31.52 3.71 -38.20
CA PHE A 418 31.66 4.66 -39.30
C PHE A 418 32.66 5.77 -38.99
N VAL A 419 32.63 6.35 -37.78
CA VAL A 419 33.58 7.42 -37.41
C VAL A 419 35.02 6.90 -37.39
N GLU A 420 35.26 5.73 -36.79
CA GLU A 420 36.57 5.08 -36.78
C GLU A 420 37.06 4.78 -38.21
N TYR A 421 36.17 4.26 -39.07
CA TYR A 421 36.45 4.10 -40.48
C TYR A 421 36.81 5.43 -41.16
N TRP A 422 36.02 6.48 -40.97
CA TRP A 422 36.21 7.77 -41.65
C TRP A 422 37.49 8.49 -41.21
N GLU A 423 37.91 8.28 -39.96
CA GLU A 423 39.11 8.88 -39.37
C GLU A 423 40.39 8.06 -39.59
N ASP A 424 40.30 6.89 -40.22
CA ASP A 424 41.44 6.03 -40.52
C ASP A 424 42.47 6.73 -41.41
N VAL A 425 43.75 6.54 -41.08
CA VAL A 425 44.88 7.24 -41.71
C VAL A 425 45.96 6.28 -42.19
N ASP A 426 46.71 6.69 -43.22
CA ASP A 426 47.91 6.00 -43.65
C ASP A 426 49.13 6.28 -42.75
N SER A 427 50.28 5.71 -43.13
CA SER A 427 51.56 5.91 -42.45
C SER A 427 52.07 7.37 -42.49
N GLN A 428 51.47 8.23 -43.30
CA GLN A 428 51.78 9.65 -43.43
C GLN A 428 50.71 10.54 -42.76
N ASN A 429 49.81 9.96 -41.95
CA ASN A 429 48.69 10.63 -41.30
C ASN A 429 47.67 11.27 -42.27
N GLN A 430 47.57 10.78 -43.51
CA GLN A 430 46.53 11.21 -44.45
C GLN A 430 45.30 10.32 -44.32
N ARG A 431 44.11 10.94 -44.29
CA ARG A 431 42.84 10.20 -44.23
C ARG A 431 42.57 9.47 -45.54
N ILE A 432 42.65 8.15 -45.48
CA ILE A 432 42.55 7.30 -46.67
C ILE A 432 41.10 7.14 -47.14
N ASN A 433 40.14 7.18 -46.22
CA ASN A 433 38.72 6.96 -46.53
C ASN A 433 38.02 8.25 -46.98
N THR A 434 38.70 9.04 -47.83
CA THR A 434 38.17 10.28 -48.39
C THR A 434 38.20 10.25 -49.91
N GLN A 435 37.19 10.85 -50.53
CA GLN A 435 37.09 10.93 -51.99
C GLN A 435 38.32 11.59 -52.61
N ARG A 436 38.86 12.64 -51.96
CA ARG A 436 40.05 13.35 -52.43
C ARG A 436 41.29 12.47 -52.45
N TYR A 437 41.53 11.70 -51.39
CA TYR A 437 42.70 10.82 -51.31
C TYR A 437 42.61 9.74 -52.39
N GLN A 438 41.48 9.05 -52.49
CA GLN A 438 41.30 7.98 -53.49
C GLN A 438 41.38 8.51 -54.92
N GLN A 439 40.82 9.70 -55.20
CA GLN A 439 40.98 10.34 -56.52
C GLN A 439 42.45 10.65 -56.82
N SER A 440 43.23 11.12 -55.85
CA SER A 440 44.66 11.36 -56.06
C SER A 440 45.46 10.08 -56.34
N VAL A 441 45.07 8.94 -55.74
CA VAL A 441 45.66 7.63 -56.03
C VAL A 441 45.35 7.23 -57.48
N ILE A 442 44.11 7.43 -57.93
CA ILE A 442 43.69 7.15 -59.31
C ILE A 442 44.48 8.01 -60.29
N ASP A 443 44.54 9.32 -60.05
CA ASP A 443 45.19 10.29 -60.94
C ASP A 443 46.70 10.00 -61.06
N ASN A 444 47.39 9.75 -59.94
CA ASN A 444 48.81 9.43 -59.90
C ASN A 444 49.14 8.13 -60.67
N ASN A 445 48.40 7.05 -60.42
CA ASN A 445 48.64 5.77 -61.08
C ASN A 445 48.29 5.83 -62.58
N THR A 446 47.25 6.58 -62.96
CA THR A 446 46.90 6.82 -64.36
C THR A 446 48.01 7.57 -65.09
N GLN A 447 48.61 8.57 -64.44
CA GLN A 447 49.76 9.30 -64.98
C GLN A 447 51.00 8.39 -65.13
N LEU A 448 51.29 7.54 -64.13
CA LEU A 448 52.41 6.58 -64.19
C LEU A 448 52.25 5.58 -65.34
N ILE A 449 51.05 5.04 -65.56
CA ILE A 449 50.76 4.19 -66.72
C ILE A 449 51.00 4.97 -68.02
N GLY A 450 50.57 6.22 -68.09
CA GLY A 450 50.83 7.10 -69.24
C GLY A 450 52.32 7.24 -69.58
N THR A 451 53.20 7.30 -68.56
CA THR A 451 54.67 7.36 -68.78
C THR A 451 55.29 6.05 -69.28
N LEU A 452 54.60 4.92 -69.10
CA LEU A 452 55.04 3.59 -69.56
C LEU A 452 54.53 3.26 -70.98
N THR A 453 53.71 4.12 -71.57
CA THR A 453 53.07 3.90 -72.89
C THR A 453 53.76 4.69 -74.01
N ASN A 454 53.81 4.12 -75.22
CA ASN A 454 54.28 4.79 -76.43
C ASN A 454 53.27 4.56 -77.60
N PRO A 455 53.36 5.30 -78.72
CA PRO A 455 52.41 5.18 -79.82
C PRO A 455 52.31 3.79 -80.47
N GLN A 456 53.36 2.96 -80.37
CA GLN A 456 53.43 1.64 -80.99
C GLN A 456 52.75 0.55 -80.13
N ASN A 457 52.75 0.69 -78.81
CA ASN A 457 52.21 -0.32 -77.88
C ASN A 457 50.91 0.09 -77.17
N LYS A 458 50.45 1.33 -77.34
CA LYS A 458 49.28 1.89 -76.65
C LYS A 458 48.04 0.99 -76.71
N LEU A 459 47.65 0.50 -77.89
CA LEU A 459 46.45 -0.33 -78.06
C LEU A 459 46.55 -1.68 -77.33
N LEU A 460 47.74 -2.29 -77.31
CA LEU A 460 47.96 -3.56 -76.61
C LEU A 460 47.97 -3.37 -75.09
N ILE A 461 48.54 -2.26 -74.60
CA ILE A 461 48.48 -1.89 -73.18
C ILE A 461 47.03 -1.59 -72.77
N GLU A 462 46.27 -0.83 -73.55
CA GLU A 462 44.86 -0.53 -73.27
C GLU A 462 44.00 -1.81 -73.20
N GLN A 463 44.20 -2.75 -74.13
CA GLN A 463 43.51 -4.04 -74.11
C GLN A 463 43.92 -4.91 -72.91
N TYR A 464 45.22 -4.95 -72.58
CA TYR A 464 45.74 -5.64 -71.41
C TYR A 464 45.20 -5.04 -70.10
N GLN A 465 45.12 -3.72 -70.00
CA GLN A 465 44.50 -3.02 -68.86
C GLN A 465 43.03 -3.36 -68.73
N LYS A 466 42.27 -3.38 -69.84
CA LYS A 466 40.86 -3.76 -69.84
C LYS A 466 40.64 -5.19 -69.35
N ASN A 467 41.47 -6.12 -69.82
CA ASN A 467 41.45 -7.51 -69.36
C ASN A 467 41.80 -7.62 -67.87
N SER A 468 42.88 -6.97 -67.43
CA SER A 468 43.31 -6.96 -66.03
C SER A 468 42.25 -6.35 -65.10
N LYS A 469 41.59 -5.26 -65.52
CA LYS A 469 40.45 -4.67 -64.80
C LYS A 469 39.30 -5.68 -64.66
N ASN A 470 38.88 -6.31 -65.75
CA ASN A 470 37.79 -7.30 -65.74
C ASN A 470 38.12 -8.53 -64.87
N ILE A 471 39.39 -8.96 -64.84
CA ILE A 471 39.86 -10.05 -63.98
C ILE A 471 39.79 -9.62 -62.51
N ASN A 472 40.23 -8.40 -62.19
CA ASN A 472 40.18 -7.85 -60.83
C ASN A 472 38.73 -7.73 -60.32
N GLU A 473 37.81 -7.20 -61.13
CA GLU A 473 36.39 -7.09 -60.79
C GLU A 473 35.76 -8.45 -60.46
N LYS A 474 36.04 -9.48 -61.26
CA LYS A 474 35.52 -10.84 -61.04
C LYS A 474 36.12 -11.49 -59.80
N ASN A 475 37.42 -11.33 -59.57
CA ASN A 475 38.07 -11.82 -58.36
C ASN A 475 37.49 -11.15 -57.10
N ASN A 476 37.24 -9.84 -57.14
CA ASN A 476 36.60 -9.11 -56.05
C ASN A 476 35.19 -9.66 -55.76
N PHE A 477 34.38 -9.86 -56.81
CA PHE A 477 33.06 -10.49 -56.66
C PHE A 477 33.15 -11.89 -56.03
N ILE A 478 34.10 -12.73 -56.45
CA ILE A 478 34.29 -14.08 -55.87
C ILE A 478 34.63 -14.00 -54.38
N ILE A 479 35.49 -13.06 -53.98
CA ILE A 479 35.85 -12.85 -52.57
C ILE A 479 34.62 -12.43 -51.76
N GLU A 480 33.83 -11.48 -52.27
CA GLU A 480 32.60 -11.01 -51.62
C GLU A 480 31.52 -12.09 -51.51
N ALA A 481 31.33 -12.87 -52.59
CA ALA A 481 30.42 -14.01 -52.62
C ALA A 481 30.81 -15.08 -51.57
N ARG A 482 32.10 -15.38 -51.43
CA ARG A 482 32.62 -16.31 -50.41
C ARG A 482 32.44 -15.76 -48.99
N SER A 483 32.70 -14.47 -48.79
CA SER A 483 32.47 -13.79 -47.51
C SER A 483 30.98 -13.86 -47.11
N THR A 484 30.08 -13.59 -48.06
CA THR A 484 28.63 -13.67 -47.86
C THR A 484 28.19 -15.09 -47.48
N LEU A 485 28.73 -16.12 -48.13
CA LEU A 485 28.48 -17.52 -47.76
C LEU A 485 28.91 -17.83 -46.32
N ALA A 486 30.07 -17.34 -45.91
CA ALA A 486 30.56 -17.52 -44.54
C ALA A 486 29.67 -16.80 -43.51
N LEU A 487 29.21 -15.59 -43.83
CA LEU A 487 28.31 -14.80 -42.99
C LEU A 487 26.94 -15.47 -42.82
N LEU A 488 26.35 -15.91 -43.93
CA LEU A 488 25.08 -16.63 -43.99
C LEU A 488 25.13 -17.89 -43.11
N ASN A 489 26.18 -18.70 -43.25
CA ASN A 489 26.42 -19.87 -42.42
C ASN A 489 26.43 -19.54 -40.93
N ARG A 490 27.21 -18.54 -40.54
CA ARG A 490 27.40 -18.18 -39.13
C ARG A 490 26.09 -17.74 -38.48
N HIS A 491 25.33 -16.85 -39.11
CA HIS A 491 24.09 -16.33 -38.53
C HIS A 491 22.96 -17.34 -38.52
N ILE A 492 22.85 -18.19 -39.55
CA ILE A 492 21.80 -19.22 -39.59
C ILE A 492 22.04 -20.27 -38.50
N ILE A 493 23.29 -20.65 -38.25
CA ILE A 493 23.63 -21.51 -37.10
C ILE A 493 23.19 -20.86 -35.78
N GLU A 494 23.49 -19.56 -35.58
CA GLU A 494 23.12 -18.85 -34.36
C GLU A 494 21.60 -18.74 -34.17
N ILE A 495 20.87 -18.39 -35.24
CA ILE A 495 19.41 -18.29 -35.22
C ILE A 495 18.78 -19.66 -34.97
N ASN A 496 19.19 -20.69 -35.70
CA ASN A 496 18.67 -22.05 -35.53
C ASN A 496 18.98 -22.60 -34.13
N HIS A 497 20.12 -22.24 -33.52
CA HIS A 497 20.41 -22.56 -32.13
C HIS A 497 19.41 -21.90 -31.16
N LYS A 498 19.12 -20.60 -31.33
CA LYS A 498 18.10 -19.87 -30.54
C LYS A 498 16.70 -20.46 -30.73
N ILE A 499 16.31 -20.79 -31.96
CA ILE A 499 15.03 -21.47 -32.26
C ILE A 499 14.95 -22.83 -31.56
N THR A 500 16.06 -23.59 -31.58
CA THR A 500 16.13 -24.88 -30.89
C THR A 500 15.92 -24.72 -29.38
N LEU A 501 16.61 -23.76 -28.75
CA LEU A 501 16.43 -23.46 -27.32
C LEU A 501 14.98 -23.05 -27.01
N LEU A 502 14.37 -22.21 -27.84
CA LEU A 502 12.97 -21.81 -27.70
C LEU A 502 12.03 -23.02 -27.80
N ASN A 503 12.24 -23.90 -28.77
CA ASN A 503 11.45 -25.12 -28.96
C ASN A 503 11.59 -26.13 -27.80
N THR A 504 12.69 -26.07 -27.04
CA THR A 504 12.87 -26.90 -25.83
C THR A 504 12.18 -26.34 -24.58
N ASN A 505 11.65 -25.12 -24.62
CA ASN A 505 10.94 -24.51 -23.49
C ASN A 505 9.54 -25.12 -23.32
N TYR A 506 9.14 -25.41 -22.07
CA TYR A 506 7.84 -26.01 -21.75
C TYR A 506 6.63 -25.16 -22.20
N CYS A 507 6.81 -23.85 -22.37
CA CYS A 507 5.78 -22.94 -22.86
C CYS A 507 5.58 -22.99 -24.38
N SER A 508 6.46 -23.63 -25.15
CA SER A 508 6.40 -23.66 -26.61
C SER A 508 5.42 -24.73 -27.09
N SER A 509 4.12 -24.38 -27.13
CA SER A 509 3.05 -25.29 -27.57
C SER A 509 3.11 -25.65 -29.07
N ASN A 510 3.74 -24.82 -29.89
CA ASN A 510 3.97 -25.07 -31.32
C ASN A 510 5.47 -24.93 -31.63
N GLN A 511 6.04 -25.92 -32.32
CA GLN A 511 7.46 -25.89 -32.69
C GLN A 511 7.69 -24.96 -33.88
N THR A 512 8.64 -24.04 -33.71
CA THR A 512 9.09 -23.13 -34.77
C THR A 512 10.07 -23.86 -35.69
N PRO A 513 9.88 -23.87 -37.02
CA PRO A 513 10.77 -24.56 -37.96
C PRO A 513 12.15 -23.90 -38.02
N LEU A 514 13.19 -24.70 -38.32
CA LEU A 514 14.54 -24.21 -38.57
C LEU A 514 14.64 -23.57 -39.98
N ILE A 515 15.53 -22.59 -40.12
CA ILE A 515 15.80 -21.90 -41.39
C ILE A 515 16.68 -22.79 -42.27
N ASP A 516 16.27 -22.99 -43.54
CA ASP A 516 17.03 -23.70 -44.59
C ASP A 516 17.67 -22.71 -45.58
N GLU A 517 18.99 -22.81 -45.73
CA GLU A 517 19.81 -21.91 -46.55
C GLU A 517 20.28 -22.48 -47.89
N SER A 518 19.87 -23.71 -48.23
CA SER A 518 20.35 -24.46 -49.39
C SER A 518 20.18 -23.71 -50.73
N LEU A 519 19.02 -23.09 -50.95
CA LEU A 519 18.71 -22.33 -52.17
C LEU A 519 19.64 -21.13 -52.37
N ALA A 520 19.93 -20.41 -51.29
CA ALA A 520 20.81 -19.24 -51.31
C ALA A 520 22.25 -19.65 -51.62
N LYS A 521 22.77 -20.68 -50.93
CA LYS A 521 24.14 -21.19 -51.14
C LYS A 521 24.37 -21.65 -52.58
N ASN A 522 23.43 -22.42 -53.12
CA ASN A 522 23.54 -22.95 -54.49
C ASN A 522 23.60 -21.84 -55.54
N SER A 523 22.83 -20.77 -55.34
CA SER A 523 22.81 -19.64 -56.27
C SER A 523 24.14 -18.87 -56.25
N ILE A 524 24.70 -18.61 -55.07
CA ILE A 524 25.98 -17.89 -54.92
C ILE A 524 27.14 -18.70 -55.52
N ASN A 525 27.21 -20.01 -55.25
CA ASN A 525 28.26 -20.87 -55.78
C ASN A 525 28.26 -20.94 -57.32
N LYS A 526 27.07 -20.99 -57.95
CA LYS A 526 26.96 -20.94 -59.41
C LYS A 526 27.56 -19.66 -60.01
N ASN A 527 27.34 -18.51 -59.37
CA ASN A 527 27.91 -17.25 -59.82
C ASN A 527 29.44 -17.24 -59.71
N ILE A 528 30.00 -17.81 -58.63
CA ILE A 528 31.45 -17.98 -58.47
C ILE A 528 32.03 -18.82 -59.63
N ASP A 529 31.39 -19.93 -59.97
CA ASP A 529 31.83 -20.81 -61.06
C ASP A 529 31.84 -20.12 -62.43
N ILE A 530 30.83 -19.27 -62.70
CA ILE A 530 30.77 -18.46 -63.93
C ILE A 530 31.95 -17.48 -63.97
N CYS A 531 32.18 -16.73 -62.89
CA CYS A 531 33.28 -15.76 -62.84
C CYS A 531 34.66 -16.42 -63.00
N ASN A 532 34.88 -17.61 -62.41
CA ASN A 532 36.14 -18.35 -62.58
C ASN A 532 36.40 -18.70 -64.05
N LYS A 533 35.38 -19.19 -64.78
CA LYS A 533 35.51 -19.51 -66.21
C LYS A 533 35.83 -18.28 -67.06
N GLU A 534 35.22 -17.15 -66.76
CA GLU A 534 35.50 -15.90 -67.49
C GLU A 534 36.90 -15.34 -67.18
N ILE A 535 37.41 -15.52 -65.96
CA ILE A 535 38.78 -15.18 -65.59
C ILE A 535 39.79 -16.02 -66.40
N GLU A 536 39.55 -17.31 -66.57
CA GLU A 536 40.40 -18.20 -67.38
C GLU A 536 40.53 -17.68 -68.81
N ILE A 537 39.41 -17.33 -69.45
CA ILE A 537 39.37 -16.77 -70.82
C ILE A 537 40.18 -15.47 -70.92
N LEU A 538 39.99 -14.54 -69.97
CA LEU A 538 40.71 -13.26 -69.96
C LEU A 538 42.22 -13.43 -69.71
N THR A 539 42.60 -14.43 -68.92
CA THR A 539 44.01 -14.75 -68.62
C THR A 539 44.72 -15.33 -69.84
N GLU A 540 44.03 -16.16 -70.63
CA GLU A 540 44.52 -16.67 -71.91
C GLU A 540 44.72 -15.51 -72.92
N SER A 541 43.75 -14.61 -73.05
CA SER A 541 43.87 -13.40 -73.87
C SER A 541 45.06 -12.52 -73.46
N ASN A 542 45.31 -12.35 -72.16
CA ASN A 542 46.49 -11.64 -71.67
C ASN A 542 47.80 -12.33 -72.04
N SER A 543 47.83 -13.66 -72.07
CA SER A 543 49.00 -14.44 -72.50
C SER A 543 49.31 -14.27 -73.99
N GLU A 544 48.27 -14.14 -74.83
CA GLU A 544 48.42 -13.82 -76.25
C GLU A 544 48.99 -12.42 -76.47
N ILE A 545 48.52 -11.42 -75.72
CA ILE A 545 49.06 -10.05 -75.77
C ILE A 545 50.55 -10.05 -75.44
N VAL A 546 50.97 -10.79 -74.40
CA VAL A 546 52.39 -10.96 -74.04
C VAL A 546 53.20 -11.55 -75.20
N ASN A 547 52.65 -12.50 -75.96
CA ASN A 547 53.32 -13.07 -77.12
C ASN A 547 53.42 -12.08 -78.30
N GLN A 548 52.40 -11.24 -78.53
CA GLN A 548 52.45 -10.19 -79.55
C GLN A 548 53.53 -9.14 -79.26
N PHE A 549 53.75 -8.79 -77.99
CA PHE A 549 54.86 -7.92 -77.58
C PHE A 549 56.24 -8.51 -77.92
N LYS A 550 56.43 -9.82 -77.75
CA LYS A 550 57.69 -10.50 -78.09
C LYS A 550 58.00 -10.48 -79.59
N LEU A 551 56.97 -10.58 -80.43
CA LEU A 551 57.10 -10.56 -81.90
C LEU A 551 57.50 -9.17 -82.45
N GLN A 552 57.23 -8.09 -81.73
CA GLN A 552 57.57 -6.71 -82.13
C GLN A 552 59.04 -6.31 -81.87
N GLY A 553 59.91 -7.25 -81.43
CA GLY A 553 61.35 -7.02 -81.30
C GLY A 553 61.81 -6.27 -80.04
N ILE A 554 60.92 -6.06 -79.07
CA ILE A 554 61.23 -5.38 -77.81
C ILE A 554 61.80 -6.42 -76.82
N ASN A 555 63.12 -6.67 -76.86
CA ASN A 555 63.78 -7.67 -75.99
C ASN A 555 64.19 -7.16 -74.59
N GLN A 556 63.78 -5.95 -74.19
CA GLN A 556 64.01 -5.44 -72.83
C GLN A 556 62.73 -5.51 -71.98
N ASP A 557 62.78 -6.38 -70.97
CA ASP A 557 61.95 -6.46 -69.75
C ASP A 557 60.44 -6.15 -69.85
N ILE A 558 59.75 -6.69 -70.87
CA ILE A 558 58.28 -6.58 -71.04
C ILE A 558 57.52 -7.14 -69.84
N SER A 559 58.01 -8.23 -69.22
CA SER A 559 57.34 -8.80 -68.04
C SER A 559 57.37 -7.83 -66.85
N SER A 560 58.46 -7.11 -66.65
CA SER A 560 58.57 -6.05 -65.63
C SER A 560 57.65 -4.87 -65.93
N LEU A 561 57.53 -4.46 -67.20
CA LEU A 561 56.59 -3.41 -67.61
C LEU A 561 55.13 -3.81 -67.36
N LEU A 562 54.70 -4.97 -67.87
CA LEU A 562 53.33 -5.45 -67.71
C LEU A 562 52.99 -5.76 -66.24
N SER A 563 53.99 -6.20 -65.45
CA SER A 563 53.85 -6.33 -64.00
C SER A 563 53.55 -4.98 -63.34
N LYS A 564 54.29 -3.91 -63.67
CA LYS A 564 54.02 -2.56 -63.16
C LYS A 564 52.68 -2.00 -63.62
N VAL A 565 52.30 -2.23 -64.88
CA VAL A 565 50.97 -1.85 -65.39
C VAL A 565 49.87 -2.59 -64.63
N THR A 566 50.07 -3.88 -64.34
CA THR A 566 49.14 -4.68 -63.52
C THR A 566 49.06 -4.14 -62.09
N GLU A 567 50.19 -3.75 -61.50
CA GLU A 567 50.27 -3.17 -60.15
C GLU A 567 49.56 -1.81 -60.06
N TYR A 568 49.80 -0.91 -61.02
CA TYR A 568 49.13 0.38 -61.08
C TYR A 568 47.63 0.24 -61.39
N GLN A 569 47.26 -0.64 -62.31
CA GLN A 569 45.85 -0.91 -62.61
C GLN A 569 45.13 -1.49 -61.39
N LYS A 570 45.77 -2.44 -60.67
CA LYS A 570 45.24 -2.97 -59.41
C LYS A 570 45.06 -1.87 -58.36
N SER A 571 46.00 -0.92 -58.26
CA SER A 571 45.90 0.22 -57.35
C SER A 571 44.75 1.16 -57.70
N ILE A 572 44.51 1.41 -59.00
CA ILE A 572 43.35 2.17 -59.50
C ILE A 572 42.04 1.45 -59.17
N ASP A 573 41.96 0.15 -59.46
CA ASP A 573 40.75 -0.65 -59.22
C ASP A 573 40.41 -0.73 -57.72
N LEU A 574 41.44 -0.85 -56.87
CA LEU A 574 41.28 -0.78 -55.41
C LEU A 574 40.76 0.59 -54.95
N ALA A 575 41.29 1.70 -55.50
CA ALA A 575 40.84 3.04 -55.17
C ALA A 575 39.40 3.33 -55.64
N LEU A 576 39.01 2.83 -56.83
CA LEU A 576 37.64 2.91 -57.33
C LEU A 576 36.66 2.12 -56.45
N SER A 577 37.01 0.88 -56.11
CA SER A 577 36.22 0.08 -55.15
C SER A 577 36.10 0.77 -53.80
N LYS A 578 37.17 1.43 -53.34
CA LYS A 578 37.16 2.21 -52.10
C LYS A 578 36.22 3.42 -52.19
N LEU A 579 36.13 4.10 -53.33
CA LEU A 579 35.17 5.19 -53.54
C LEU A 579 33.72 4.69 -53.43
N ASP A 580 33.41 3.53 -54.01
CA ASP A 580 32.09 2.91 -53.89
C ASP A 580 31.78 2.53 -52.43
N GLU A 581 32.75 1.95 -51.72
CA GLU A 581 32.64 1.64 -50.29
C GLU A 581 32.39 2.90 -49.45
N ILE A 582 33.15 3.99 -49.70
CA ILE A 582 32.99 5.29 -49.03
C ILE A 582 31.58 5.83 -49.27
N ASN A 583 31.10 5.81 -50.52
CA ASN A 583 29.76 6.26 -50.87
C ASN A 583 28.67 5.44 -50.18
N GLN A 584 28.84 4.11 -50.14
CA GLN A 584 27.90 3.22 -49.45
C GLN A 584 27.88 3.49 -47.94
N LYS A 585 29.04 3.47 -47.29
CA LYS A 585 29.16 3.73 -45.84
C LYS A 585 28.66 5.12 -45.46
N THR A 586 28.84 6.13 -46.32
CA THR A 586 28.31 7.48 -46.08
C THR A 586 26.77 7.51 -46.15
N ARG A 587 26.16 6.78 -47.08
CA ARG A 587 24.69 6.62 -47.14
C ARG A 587 24.15 5.87 -45.93
N ASP A 588 24.81 4.80 -45.52
CA ASP A 588 24.45 4.02 -44.33
C ASP A 588 24.54 4.89 -43.07
N TYR A 589 25.62 5.67 -42.94
CA TYR A 589 25.78 6.64 -41.86
C TYR A 589 24.64 7.67 -41.79
N GLN A 590 24.24 8.26 -42.91
CA GLN A 590 23.10 9.19 -42.95
C GLN A 590 21.80 8.51 -42.51
N THR A 591 21.63 7.23 -42.87
CA THR A 591 20.49 6.41 -42.45
C THR A 591 20.52 6.19 -40.94
N PHE A 592 21.66 5.81 -40.36
CA PHE A 592 21.80 5.62 -38.91
C PHE A 592 21.53 6.90 -38.14
N VAL A 593 22.00 8.05 -38.63
CA VAL A 593 21.72 9.37 -38.00
C VAL A 593 20.22 9.66 -37.97
N LYS A 594 19.51 9.39 -39.06
CA LYS A 594 18.04 9.57 -39.13
C LYS A 594 17.31 8.61 -38.19
N GLU A 595 17.62 7.32 -38.27
CA GLU A 595 17.04 6.28 -37.41
C GLU A 595 17.24 6.61 -35.92
N ARG A 596 18.38 7.17 -35.54
CA ARG A 596 18.68 7.56 -34.16
C ARG A 596 17.70 8.59 -33.61
N GLY A 597 17.31 9.57 -34.44
CA GLY A 597 16.29 10.55 -34.07
C GLY A 597 14.90 9.93 -33.88
N GLU A 598 14.54 8.96 -34.74
CA GLU A 598 13.27 8.21 -34.63
C GLU A 598 13.25 7.33 -33.36
N LEU A 599 14.36 6.65 -33.05
CA LEU A 599 14.50 5.85 -31.83
C LEU A 599 14.40 6.70 -30.55
N ALA A 600 14.88 7.95 -30.57
CA ALA A 600 14.73 8.87 -29.45
C ALA A 600 13.25 9.19 -29.17
N LEU A 601 12.41 9.31 -30.21
CA LEU A 601 10.97 9.56 -30.05
C LEU A 601 10.23 8.38 -29.39
N LYS A 602 10.68 7.13 -29.59
CA LYS A 602 10.13 5.98 -28.86
C LYS A 602 10.29 6.11 -27.34
N TYR A 603 11.35 6.78 -26.87
CA TYR A 603 11.51 7.07 -25.44
C TYR A 603 10.49 8.10 -24.93
N LYS A 604 10.13 9.08 -25.77
CA LYS A 604 9.05 10.04 -25.46
C LYS A 604 7.72 9.30 -25.25
N GLU A 605 7.35 8.45 -26.20
CA GLU A 605 6.13 7.62 -26.12
C GLU A 605 6.11 6.75 -24.85
N TYR A 606 7.25 6.13 -24.51
CA TYR A 606 7.38 5.35 -23.28
C TYR A 606 7.14 6.19 -22.01
N ILE A 607 7.72 7.39 -21.90
CA ILE A 607 7.54 8.24 -20.72
C ILE A 607 6.11 8.79 -20.63
N ASP A 608 5.48 9.12 -21.76
CA ASP A 608 4.07 9.52 -21.80
C ASP A 608 3.16 8.36 -21.37
N PHE A 609 3.45 7.13 -21.79
CA PHE A 609 2.73 5.94 -21.30
C PHE A 609 2.92 5.71 -19.79
N GLN A 610 4.13 5.90 -19.25
CA GLN A 610 4.36 5.80 -17.81
C GLN A 610 3.54 6.83 -17.02
N LYS A 611 3.45 8.06 -17.54
CA LYS A 611 2.60 9.11 -16.97
C LYS A 611 1.12 8.68 -16.94
N GLU A 612 0.59 8.21 -18.07
CA GLU A 612 -0.81 7.75 -18.16
C GLU A 612 -1.10 6.55 -17.26
N ASN A 613 -0.13 5.65 -17.09
CA ASN A 613 -0.27 4.50 -16.21
C ASN A 613 -0.44 4.92 -14.74
N ILE A 614 0.23 5.99 -14.29
CA ILE A 614 0.03 6.57 -12.96
C ILE A 614 -1.40 7.08 -12.80
N ASP A 615 -1.89 7.83 -13.79
CA ASP A 615 -3.27 8.35 -13.79
C ASP A 615 -4.28 7.21 -13.71
N GLN A 616 -4.13 6.19 -14.55
CA GLN A 616 -5.02 5.03 -14.59
C GLN A 616 -4.98 4.22 -13.30
N ALA A 617 -3.80 3.98 -12.73
CA ALA A 617 -3.65 3.24 -11.48
C ALA A 617 -4.38 3.94 -10.32
N PHE A 618 -4.24 5.27 -10.22
CA PHE A 618 -4.95 6.03 -9.19
C PHE A 618 -6.47 6.05 -9.42
N GLN A 619 -6.92 6.22 -10.67
CA GLN A 619 -8.36 6.20 -10.98
C GLN A 619 -9.01 4.84 -10.65
N LYS A 620 -8.28 3.72 -10.83
CA LYS A 620 -8.77 2.39 -10.43
C LYS A 620 -9.09 2.30 -8.94
N LEU A 621 -8.34 2.99 -8.07
CA LEU A 621 -8.63 3.04 -6.63
C LEU A 621 -9.93 3.80 -6.32
N LYS A 622 -10.30 4.78 -7.15
CA LYS A 622 -11.54 5.57 -7.00
C LYS A 622 -12.78 4.84 -7.53
N ILE A 623 -12.65 3.71 -8.22
CA ILE A 623 -13.81 2.96 -8.71
C ILE A 623 -14.28 1.98 -7.63
N LYS A 624 -15.60 1.87 -7.45
CA LYS A 624 -16.19 0.86 -6.55
C LYS A 624 -15.73 -0.54 -6.96
N GLN A 625 -15.18 -1.29 -6.01
CA GLN A 625 -14.76 -2.65 -6.23
C GLN A 625 -15.95 -3.59 -6.06
N PRO A 626 -16.23 -4.48 -7.05
CA PRO A 626 -17.38 -5.38 -6.98
C PRO A 626 -17.25 -6.45 -5.89
N GLY A 627 -16.03 -6.74 -5.43
CA GLY A 627 -15.78 -7.67 -4.33
C GLY A 627 -15.93 -7.06 -2.94
N TRP A 628 -16.21 -5.77 -2.83
CA TRP A 628 -16.40 -5.06 -1.57
C TRP A 628 -17.87 -4.74 -1.33
N ASN A 629 -18.32 -4.77 -0.08
CA ASN A 629 -19.64 -4.28 0.30
C ASN A 629 -19.69 -2.74 0.23
N ASP A 630 -20.88 -2.16 0.43
CA ASP A 630 -21.06 -0.70 0.36
C ASP A 630 -20.26 0.05 1.44
N GLU A 631 -20.22 -0.44 2.68
CA GLU A 631 -19.46 0.19 3.77
C GLU A 631 -17.94 0.20 3.47
N GLN A 632 -17.41 -0.89 2.91
CA GLN A 632 -16.01 -1.00 2.48
C GLN A 632 -15.69 -0.03 1.33
N ASN A 633 -16.55 0.05 0.33
CA ASN A 633 -16.38 0.98 -0.78
C ASN A 633 -16.46 2.43 -0.30
N GLU A 634 -17.45 2.78 0.53
CA GLU A 634 -17.60 4.11 1.12
C GLU A 634 -16.37 4.51 1.94
N LEU A 635 -15.84 3.58 2.75
CA LEU A 635 -14.63 3.81 3.54
C LEU A 635 -13.43 4.20 2.65
N VAL A 636 -13.17 3.45 1.58
CA VAL A 636 -12.04 3.75 0.68
C VAL A 636 -12.26 5.06 -0.09
N GLN A 637 -13.50 5.34 -0.52
CA GLN A 637 -13.82 6.63 -1.14
C GLN A 637 -13.62 7.81 -0.19
N GLU A 638 -14.00 7.67 1.08
CA GLU A 638 -13.79 8.69 2.11
C GLU A 638 -12.30 8.97 2.31
N ILE A 639 -11.46 7.93 2.39
CA ILE A 639 -9.99 8.08 2.50
C ILE A 639 -9.41 8.81 1.28
N LEU A 640 -9.89 8.48 0.07
CA LEU A 640 -9.39 9.03 -1.19
C LEU A 640 -9.96 10.41 -1.56
N SER A 641 -11.00 10.88 -0.87
CA SER A 641 -11.74 12.11 -1.21
C SER A 641 -10.84 13.35 -1.29
N ASP A 642 -9.92 13.48 -0.34
CA ASP A 642 -8.97 14.59 -0.26
C ASP A 642 -7.69 14.36 -1.08
N ILE A 643 -7.55 13.20 -1.73
CA ILE A 643 -6.34 12.78 -2.42
C ILE A 643 -6.52 12.89 -3.94
N HIS A 644 -5.54 13.54 -4.57
CA HIS A 644 -5.41 13.58 -6.02
C HIS A 644 -3.98 13.23 -6.38
N ILE A 645 -3.81 12.24 -7.25
CA ILE A 645 -2.51 11.82 -7.78
C ILE A 645 -2.62 11.86 -9.29
N ASN A 646 -1.59 12.41 -9.94
CA ASN A 646 -1.50 12.47 -11.38
C ASN A 646 -0.07 12.23 -11.84
N GLY A 647 0.08 11.60 -13.00
CA GLY A 647 1.35 11.49 -13.69
C GLY A 647 1.78 12.85 -14.23
N SER A 648 3.06 13.16 -14.07
CA SER A 648 3.73 14.24 -14.80
C SER A 648 5.06 13.76 -15.37
N VAL A 649 5.60 14.50 -16.34
CA VAL A 649 6.92 14.24 -16.90
C VAL A 649 7.87 15.31 -16.39
N VAL A 650 8.92 14.88 -15.70
CA VAL A 650 9.94 15.78 -15.14
C VAL A 650 11.18 15.73 -16.04
N PHE A 651 11.57 16.90 -16.54
CA PHE A 651 12.85 17.11 -17.22
C PHE A 651 13.74 18.00 -16.34
N ASN A 652 14.73 17.40 -15.69
CA ASN A 652 15.67 18.09 -14.81
C ASN A 652 16.81 18.70 -15.65
N VAL A 653 16.61 19.96 -16.08
CA VAL A 653 17.57 20.72 -16.90
C VAL A 653 18.94 20.83 -16.22
N ASN A 654 19.00 20.97 -14.89
CA ASN A 654 20.26 21.06 -14.16
C ASN A 654 21.04 19.76 -14.25
N GLN A 655 20.37 18.63 -13.99
CA GLN A 655 20.99 17.31 -14.06
C GLN A 655 21.39 16.91 -15.49
N PHE A 656 20.60 17.33 -16.48
CA PHE A 656 20.94 17.21 -17.90
C PHE A 656 22.25 17.93 -18.23
N TYR A 657 22.38 19.21 -17.84
CA TYR A 657 23.61 19.96 -18.11
C TYR A 657 24.81 19.52 -17.28
N SER A 658 24.61 19.05 -16.04
CA SER A 658 25.70 18.46 -15.26
C SER A 658 26.30 17.24 -15.95
N GLY A 659 25.49 16.37 -16.56
CA GLY A 659 26.04 15.24 -17.32
C GLY A 659 26.63 15.63 -18.67
N ILE A 660 26.10 16.66 -19.35
CA ILE A 660 26.75 17.23 -20.54
C ILE A 660 28.14 17.79 -20.19
N GLU A 661 28.28 18.48 -19.06
CA GLU A 661 29.57 19.03 -18.61
C GLU A 661 30.64 17.95 -18.45
N GLU A 662 30.26 16.73 -18.03
CA GLU A 662 31.18 15.60 -17.91
C GLU A 662 31.72 15.12 -19.26
N CYS A 663 30.91 15.23 -20.34
CA CYS A 663 31.27 14.78 -21.69
C CYS A 663 32.07 15.81 -22.52
N LEU A 664 32.16 17.06 -22.07
CA LEU A 664 32.71 18.17 -22.87
C LEU A 664 34.06 18.69 -22.38
N ASN A 665 34.72 19.47 -23.24
CA ASN A 665 35.97 20.13 -22.93
C ASN A 665 35.76 21.23 -21.86
N ARG A 666 36.14 20.90 -20.61
CA ARG A 666 36.04 21.81 -19.46
C ARG A 666 36.80 23.13 -19.66
N GLY A 667 37.84 23.17 -20.50
CA GLY A 667 38.54 24.42 -20.81
C GLY A 667 37.69 25.39 -21.61
N LYS A 668 36.94 24.88 -22.60
CA LYS A 668 36.09 25.69 -23.48
C LYS A 668 34.84 26.19 -22.76
N PHE A 669 34.27 25.38 -21.87
CA PHE A 669 33.04 25.70 -21.13
C PHE A 669 33.26 26.17 -19.68
N ARG A 670 34.50 26.42 -19.27
CA ARG A 670 34.82 26.91 -17.91
C ARG A 670 34.02 28.16 -17.56
N ASN A 671 33.67 28.31 -16.28
CA ASN A 671 33.12 29.56 -15.78
C ASN A 671 34.03 30.76 -16.14
N THR A 672 33.39 31.87 -16.47
CA THR A 672 34.03 33.18 -16.73
C THR A 672 33.63 34.15 -15.64
N SER A 673 34.16 35.38 -15.67
CA SER A 673 33.72 36.44 -14.75
C SER A 673 32.25 36.85 -14.92
N GLU A 674 31.67 36.59 -16.10
CA GLU A 674 30.31 37.03 -16.45
C GLU A 674 29.29 35.89 -16.48
N LYS A 675 29.72 34.66 -16.79
CA LYS A 675 28.83 33.50 -16.98
C LYS A 675 29.37 32.24 -16.33
N SER A 676 28.48 31.52 -15.66
CA SER A 676 28.70 30.16 -15.15
C SER A 676 28.84 29.13 -16.26
N THR A 677 29.42 27.97 -15.96
CA THR A 677 29.51 26.83 -16.90
C THR A 677 28.12 26.43 -17.41
N PHE A 678 27.13 26.38 -16.51
CA PHE A 678 25.75 26.06 -16.84
C PHE A 678 25.15 27.02 -17.88
N GLU A 679 25.29 28.33 -17.68
CA GLU A 679 24.76 29.34 -18.62
C GLU A 679 25.42 29.22 -20.00
N ARG A 680 26.73 28.97 -20.04
CA ARG A 680 27.46 28.79 -21.32
C ARG A 680 27.01 27.53 -22.05
N LEU A 681 26.82 26.42 -21.34
CA LEU A 681 26.27 25.19 -21.91
C LEU A 681 24.82 25.40 -22.38
N GLN A 682 24.01 26.11 -21.61
CA GLN A 682 22.62 26.40 -21.96
C GLN A 682 22.52 27.32 -23.19
N GLU A 683 23.40 28.29 -23.34
CA GLU A 683 23.50 29.14 -24.53
C GLU A 683 23.99 28.38 -25.77
N THR A 684 24.83 27.36 -25.59
CA THR A 684 25.30 26.51 -26.69
C THR A 684 24.25 25.49 -27.12
N PHE A 685 23.67 24.71 -26.20
CA PHE A 685 22.73 23.64 -26.58
C PHE A 685 21.29 24.12 -26.73
N CYS A 686 20.94 25.27 -26.16
CA CYS A 686 19.60 25.87 -26.22
C CYS A 686 18.46 24.99 -25.67
N VAL A 687 18.76 24.01 -24.82
CA VAL A 687 17.76 23.10 -24.24
C VAL A 687 17.24 23.67 -22.92
N ARG A 688 15.99 24.13 -22.91
CA ARG A 688 15.34 24.67 -21.70
C ARG A 688 14.10 23.88 -21.28
N SER A 689 13.64 22.98 -22.15
CA SER A 689 12.42 22.20 -21.98
C SER A 689 12.58 20.80 -22.55
N ILE A 690 11.63 19.92 -22.23
CA ILE A 690 11.53 18.59 -22.83
C ILE A 690 11.37 18.65 -24.36
N ASP A 691 10.65 19.66 -24.88
CA ASP A 691 10.49 19.83 -26.31
C ASP A 691 11.81 20.20 -26.98
N ASP A 692 12.60 21.09 -26.37
CA ASP A 692 13.94 21.41 -26.89
C ASP A 692 14.88 20.21 -26.84
N PHE A 693 14.76 19.36 -25.82
CA PHE A 693 15.53 18.11 -25.73
C PHE A 693 15.21 17.18 -26.90
N PHE A 694 13.93 16.95 -27.23
CA PHE A 694 13.60 16.12 -28.39
C PHE A 694 13.91 16.78 -29.73
N LYS A 695 13.87 18.12 -29.84
CA LYS A 695 14.41 18.85 -31.01
C LYS A 695 15.91 18.64 -31.18
N LEU A 696 16.66 18.61 -30.07
CA LEU A 696 18.09 18.28 -30.09
C LEU A 696 18.31 16.88 -30.68
N LEU A 697 17.57 15.89 -30.17
CA LEU A 697 17.73 14.48 -30.56
C LEU A 697 17.21 14.18 -31.98
N SER A 698 16.20 14.91 -32.46
CA SER A 698 15.68 14.77 -33.83
C SER A 698 16.60 15.40 -34.89
N GLY A 699 17.65 16.12 -34.47
CA GLY A 699 18.63 16.73 -35.36
C GLY A 699 18.24 18.13 -35.85
N GLU A 700 17.28 18.81 -35.19
CA GLU A 700 17.00 20.21 -35.48
C GLU A 700 18.21 21.10 -35.15
N LYS A 701 18.37 22.19 -35.90
CA LYS A 701 19.52 23.10 -35.79
C LYS A 701 19.37 24.08 -34.63
N ILE A 702 19.32 23.56 -33.41
CA ILE A 702 19.15 24.37 -32.19
C ILE A 702 20.46 24.69 -31.47
N ILE A 703 21.55 23.96 -31.76
CA ILE A 703 22.84 24.20 -31.11
C ILE A 703 23.47 25.47 -31.69
N ASN A 704 23.85 26.41 -30.83
CA ASN A 704 24.59 27.59 -31.19
C ASN A 704 26.09 27.35 -31.03
N CYS A 705 26.78 27.10 -32.15
CA CYS A 705 28.24 27.04 -32.18
C CYS A 705 28.81 28.40 -32.57
N ASP A 706 29.20 29.21 -31.58
CA ASP A 706 29.89 30.48 -31.80
C ASP A 706 29.11 31.44 -32.76
N GLY A 707 27.78 31.45 -32.65
CA GLY A 707 26.87 32.28 -33.46
C GLY A 707 26.25 31.56 -34.68
N VAL A 708 26.65 30.32 -34.96
CA VAL A 708 26.14 29.54 -36.09
C VAL A 708 25.24 28.40 -35.61
N PRO A 709 23.95 28.37 -36.00
CA PRO A 709 23.06 27.25 -35.72
C PRO A 709 23.55 25.95 -36.36
N ALA A 710 23.59 24.89 -35.55
CA ALA A 710 24.05 23.56 -35.94
C ALA A 710 23.12 22.48 -35.38
N SER A 711 23.02 21.35 -36.08
CA SER A 711 22.38 20.15 -35.52
C SER A 711 23.32 19.44 -34.52
N ILE A 712 22.76 18.52 -33.72
CA ILE A 712 23.58 17.67 -32.84
C ILE A 712 24.61 16.85 -33.62
N GLU A 713 24.26 16.41 -34.83
CA GLU A 713 25.21 15.68 -35.68
C GLU A 713 26.34 16.58 -36.17
N GLU A 714 26.04 17.79 -36.66
CA GLU A 714 27.06 18.77 -37.06
C GLU A 714 27.98 19.13 -35.89
N PHE A 715 27.47 19.14 -34.65
CA PHE A 715 28.25 19.37 -33.44
C PHE A 715 29.22 18.22 -33.12
N PHE A 716 28.82 16.96 -33.34
CA PHE A 716 29.69 15.80 -33.08
C PHE A 716 30.98 15.79 -33.90
N TRP A 717 31.01 16.47 -35.05
CA TRP A 717 32.20 16.59 -35.90
C TRP A 717 33.13 17.77 -35.55
N LYS A 718 32.90 18.43 -34.40
CA LYS A 718 33.72 19.54 -33.90
C LYS A 718 34.58 19.10 -32.70
N PRO A 719 35.74 18.48 -32.93
CA PRO A 719 36.54 17.83 -31.88
C PRO A 719 36.98 18.78 -30.76
N GLU A 720 37.10 20.08 -31.04
CA GLU A 720 37.52 21.11 -30.07
C GLU A 720 36.56 21.27 -28.87
N PHE A 721 35.32 20.79 -28.98
CA PHE A 721 34.32 20.86 -27.91
C PHE A 721 34.36 19.66 -26.95
N PHE A 722 35.07 18.58 -27.26
CA PHE A 722 35.02 17.33 -26.49
C PHE A 722 36.26 17.09 -25.63
N ASN A 723 36.08 16.28 -24.58
CA ASN A 723 37.16 15.78 -23.72
C ASN A 723 37.89 14.59 -24.38
N LYS A 724 38.71 13.82 -23.62
CA LYS A 724 39.36 12.59 -24.12
C LYS A 724 38.39 11.50 -24.57
N GLY A 725 37.21 11.38 -23.96
CA GLY A 725 36.17 10.43 -24.33
C GLY A 725 35.43 10.80 -25.62
N GLY A 726 35.59 12.05 -26.07
CA GLY A 726 35.16 12.49 -27.39
C GLY A 726 33.64 12.56 -27.54
N ARG A 727 33.18 12.54 -28.79
CA ARG A 727 31.76 12.61 -29.15
C ARG A 727 30.93 11.42 -28.63
N PHE A 728 31.56 10.26 -28.41
CA PHE A 728 30.85 9.02 -28.07
C PHE A 728 30.26 9.03 -26.66
N GLU A 729 30.91 9.71 -25.71
CA GLU A 729 30.36 9.88 -24.35
C GLU A 729 29.08 10.71 -24.38
N LEU A 730 29.11 11.86 -25.07
CA LEU A 730 27.93 12.71 -25.21
C LEU A 730 26.80 11.98 -25.95
N LEU A 731 27.15 11.26 -27.03
CA LEU A 731 26.19 10.45 -27.78
C LEU A 731 25.50 9.40 -26.88
N ASN A 732 26.27 8.66 -26.08
CA ASN A 732 25.72 7.69 -25.14
C ASN A 732 24.89 8.36 -24.03
N TYR A 733 25.29 9.53 -23.55
CA TYR A 733 24.56 10.28 -22.53
C TYR A 733 23.18 10.78 -23.01
N LEU A 734 23.11 11.20 -24.28
CA LEU A 734 21.90 11.77 -24.89
C LEU A 734 20.89 10.72 -25.35
N TYR A 735 21.34 9.54 -25.82
CA TYR A 735 20.46 8.55 -26.45
C TYR A 735 20.25 7.26 -25.63
N SER A 736 21.12 6.94 -24.67
CA SER A 736 20.97 5.70 -23.89
C SER A 736 19.85 5.83 -22.84
N PRO A 737 18.87 4.90 -22.81
CA PRO A 737 17.77 4.90 -21.84
C PRO A 737 18.22 4.97 -20.37
N SER A 738 19.36 4.34 -20.05
CA SER A 738 19.92 4.31 -18.69
C SER A 738 20.50 5.66 -18.25
N ASN A 739 20.90 6.51 -19.19
CA ASN A 739 21.33 7.88 -18.95
C ASN A 739 20.14 8.84 -18.96
N ILE A 740 19.25 8.72 -19.95
CA ILE A 740 18.08 9.59 -20.10
C ILE A 740 17.23 9.59 -18.82
N ARG A 741 16.99 8.41 -18.22
CA ARG A 741 16.20 8.29 -16.98
C ARG A 741 16.73 9.11 -15.79
N ARG A 742 17.99 9.53 -15.83
CA ARG A 742 18.60 10.36 -14.78
C ARG A 742 18.04 11.78 -14.78
N TYR A 743 17.63 12.30 -15.94
CA TYR A 743 17.17 13.68 -16.08
C TYR A 743 15.80 13.80 -16.76
N LEU A 744 15.23 12.72 -17.29
CA LEU A 744 13.89 12.67 -17.85
C LEU A 744 13.15 11.43 -17.32
N TYR A 745 12.13 11.63 -16.50
CA TYR A 745 11.37 10.54 -15.88
C TYR A 745 9.93 10.94 -15.62
N ALA A 746 9.03 9.94 -15.55
CA ALA A 746 7.67 10.15 -15.09
C ALA A 746 7.64 10.31 -13.56
N ASN A 747 6.87 11.25 -13.04
CA ASN A 747 6.70 11.53 -11.63
C ASN A 747 5.23 11.34 -11.21
N ALA A 748 4.99 10.85 -10.00
CA ALA A 748 3.66 10.86 -9.40
C ALA A 748 3.51 12.15 -8.60
N ASP A 749 2.92 13.17 -9.24
CA ASP A 749 2.54 14.38 -8.55
C ASP A 749 1.30 14.14 -7.72
N PHE A 750 1.18 14.82 -6.59
CA PHE A 750 0.04 14.67 -5.71
C PHE A 750 -0.40 15.99 -5.10
N GLN A 751 -1.69 16.02 -4.77
CA GLN A 751 -2.33 17.07 -4.00
C GLN A 751 -3.14 16.44 -2.87
N TYR A 752 -3.08 17.09 -1.71
CA TYR A 752 -3.86 16.71 -0.55
C TYR A 752 -4.65 17.93 -0.05
N LYS A 753 -5.98 17.80 0.09
CA LYS A 753 -6.88 18.92 0.44
C LYS A 753 -6.69 20.15 -0.47
N GLY A 754 -6.49 19.92 -1.77
CA GLY A 754 -6.26 20.97 -2.77
C GLY A 754 -4.90 21.67 -2.69
N LYS A 755 -3.96 21.19 -1.87
CA LYS A 755 -2.60 21.73 -1.76
C LYS A 755 -1.59 20.79 -2.43
N THR A 756 -0.69 21.35 -3.23
CA THR A 756 0.46 20.63 -3.79
C THR A 756 1.51 20.33 -2.73
N VAL A 757 2.39 19.35 -2.99
CA VAL A 757 3.40 18.88 -2.02
C VAL A 757 4.21 19.99 -1.34
N ASN A 758 4.62 21.02 -2.09
CA ASN A 758 5.43 22.14 -1.57
C ASN A 758 4.66 23.07 -0.63
N LYS A 759 3.32 22.98 -0.59
CA LYS A 759 2.43 23.78 0.27
C LYS A 759 1.91 22.98 1.46
N LEU A 760 2.21 21.68 1.55
CA LEU A 760 1.80 20.83 2.66
C LEU A 760 2.76 21.00 3.83
N SER A 761 2.21 21.03 5.05
CA SER A 761 3.05 20.91 6.25
C SER A 761 3.67 19.51 6.33
N VAL A 762 4.69 19.33 7.18
CA VAL A 762 5.26 18.01 7.50
C VAL A 762 4.15 17.03 7.93
N GLY A 763 3.32 17.43 8.89
CA GLY A 763 2.20 16.59 9.36
C GLY A 763 1.19 16.26 8.26
N GLN A 764 0.84 17.20 7.38
CA GLN A 764 -0.07 16.93 6.26
C GLN A 764 0.50 15.94 5.24
N ARG A 765 1.83 15.90 5.06
CA ARG A 765 2.49 14.90 4.20
C ARG A 765 2.45 13.51 4.84
N GLY A 766 2.72 13.41 6.14
CA GLY A 766 2.60 12.16 6.90
C GLY A 766 1.17 11.62 6.87
N THR A 767 0.17 12.49 7.03
CA THR A 767 -1.25 12.17 6.84
C THR A 767 -1.52 11.55 5.47
N PHE A 768 -1.11 12.24 4.40
CA PHE A 768 -1.32 11.76 3.03
C PHE A 768 -0.71 10.37 2.83
N TYR A 769 0.50 10.15 3.33
CA TYR A 769 1.20 8.87 3.27
C TYR A 769 0.39 7.74 3.93
N VAL A 770 -0.08 7.95 5.16
CA VAL A 770 -0.87 6.95 5.89
C VAL A 770 -2.20 6.67 5.19
N CYS A 771 -2.92 7.71 4.76
CA CYS A 771 -4.19 7.55 4.06
C CYS A 771 -4.01 6.80 2.73
N LEU A 772 -2.99 7.14 1.93
CA LEU A 772 -2.73 6.45 0.68
C LEU A 772 -2.40 4.98 0.91
N LYS A 773 -1.56 4.68 1.91
CA LYS A 773 -1.15 3.32 2.27
C LYS A 773 -2.34 2.46 2.71
N LEU A 774 -3.26 3.05 3.47
CA LEU A 774 -4.53 2.40 3.86
C LEU A 774 -5.48 2.24 2.65
N ALA A 775 -5.49 3.16 1.69
CA ALA A 775 -6.35 3.03 0.51
C ALA A 775 -5.83 1.99 -0.50
N THR A 776 -4.52 1.80 -0.62
CA THR A 776 -3.90 0.88 -1.58
C THR A 776 -3.94 -0.58 -1.13
N ASP A 777 -3.92 -0.81 0.18
CA ASP A 777 -4.19 -2.11 0.79
C ASP A 777 -5.15 -1.89 1.97
N PRO A 778 -6.47 -1.84 1.77
CA PRO A 778 -7.42 -1.50 2.85
C PRO A 778 -7.81 -2.68 3.74
N PHE A 779 -7.83 -3.90 3.20
CA PHE A 779 -8.42 -5.07 3.88
C PHE A 779 -7.58 -6.35 3.80
N GLY A 780 -6.32 -6.29 3.35
CA GLY A 780 -5.42 -7.44 3.22
C GLY A 780 -4.81 -7.92 4.55
N SER A 781 -3.66 -7.37 4.94
CA SER A 781 -2.89 -7.80 6.12
C SER A 781 -3.17 -6.94 7.37
N PRO A 782 -2.73 -7.33 8.59
CA PRO A 782 -2.80 -6.47 9.77
C PRO A 782 -2.08 -5.13 9.54
N PHE A 783 -2.64 -4.05 10.10
CA PHE A 783 -2.04 -2.71 10.06
C PHE A 783 -1.36 -2.38 11.38
N VAL A 784 -0.07 -2.08 11.35
CA VAL A 784 0.74 -1.68 12.50
C VAL A 784 1.20 -0.24 12.31
N PHE A 785 0.99 0.60 13.32
CA PHE A 785 1.38 2.01 13.30
C PHE A 785 2.14 2.39 14.58
N ASP A 786 3.42 2.70 14.44
CA ASP A 786 4.27 3.13 15.56
C ASP A 786 4.27 4.65 15.73
N GLN A 787 3.88 5.10 16.92
CA GLN A 787 3.95 6.49 17.43
C GLN A 787 3.45 7.55 16.43
N PRO A 788 2.18 7.48 16.00
CA PRO A 788 1.60 8.47 15.09
C PRO A 788 1.72 9.91 15.61
N GLU A 789 1.71 10.11 16.92
CA GLU A 789 1.76 11.42 17.57
C GLU A 789 3.09 12.19 17.44
N ASP A 790 4.19 11.53 17.11
CA ASP A 790 5.50 12.21 17.00
C ASP A 790 5.65 12.96 15.67
N ASP A 791 5.03 12.44 14.60
CA ASP A 791 5.20 12.96 13.23
C ASP A 791 3.91 13.59 12.64
N LEU A 792 2.77 13.46 13.33
CA LEU A 792 1.47 13.98 12.91
C LEU A 792 0.89 15.00 13.90
N ASP A 793 0.07 15.91 13.39
CA ASP A 793 -0.65 16.89 14.21
C ASP A 793 -1.75 16.21 15.04
N ASN A 794 -1.85 16.55 16.33
CA ASN A 794 -2.87 16.07 17.24
C ASN A 794 -4.30 16.36 16.74
N GLU A 795 -4.54 17.52 16.13
CA GLU A 795 -5.86 17.84 15.58
C GLU A 795 -6.24 16.84 14.47
N PHE A 796 -5.28 16.50 13.61
CA PHE A 796 -5.46 15.53 12.54
C PHE A 796 -5.71 14.11 13.09
N ILE A 797 -4.89 13.68 14.05
CA ILE A 797 -5.04 12.35 14.67
C ILE A 797 -6.47 12.18 15.19
N MET A 798 -6.98 13.17 15.92
CA MET A 798 -8.30 13.09 16.55
C MET A 798 -9.46 13.25 15.56
N SER A 799 -9.33 14.13 14.56
CA SER A 799 -10.43 14.44 13.63
C SER A 799 -10.52 13.51 12.43
N GLN A 800 -9.44 12.83 12.04
CA GLN A 800 -9.40 12.01 10.82
C GLN A 800 -8.95 10.57 11.08
N LEU A 801 -7.82 10.34 11.77
CA LEU A 801 -7.32 8.97 11.99
C LEU A 801 -8.20 8.17 12.96
N VAL A 802 -8.62 8.78 14.07
CA VAL A 802 -9.48 8.10 15.06
C VAL A 802 -10.79 7.60 14.42
N PRO A 803 -11.57 8.42 13.68
CA PRO A 803 -12.74 7.94 12.94
C PRO A 803 -12.41 6.83 11.95
N LEU A 804 -11.29 6.94 11.23
CA LEU A 804 -10.85 5.94 10.26
C LEU A 804 -10.54 4.59 10.93
N PHE A 805 -9.81 4.60 12.05
CA PHE A 805 -9.50 3.37 12.80
C PHE A 805 -10.76 2.69 13.35
N ARG A 806 -11.76 3.47 13.80
CA ARG A 806 -13.03 2.93 14.29
C ARG A 806 -13.85 2.23 13.21
N LYS A 807 -13.71 2.64 11.94
CA LYS A 807 -14.34 1.97 10.79
C LYS A 807 -13.52 0.77 10.31
N ILE A 808 -12.21 0.96 10.09
CA ILE A 808 -11.35 -0.06 9.49
C ILE A 808 -11.15 -1.28 10.42
N LYS A 809 -11.22 -1.10 11.75
CA LYS A 809 -11.06 -2.19 12.73
C LYS A 809 -12.08 -3.32 12.58
N LYS A 810 -13.21 -3.08 11.91
CA LYS A 810 -14.18 -4.12 11.56
C LYS A 810 -13.60 -5.11 10.55
N TYR A 811 -12.90 -4.61 9.53
CA TYR A 811 -12.40 -5.38 8.39
C TYR A 811 -10.92 -5.78 8.49
N ARG A 812 -10.17 -5.18 9.42
CA ARG A 812 -8.72 -5.42 9.57
C ARG A 812 -8.30 -5.30 11.03
N GLN A 813 -7.30 -6.06 11.46
CA GLN A 813 -6.63 -5.83 12.75
C GLN A 813 -5.76 -4.57 12.67
N VAL A 814 -5.94 -3.67 13.63
CA VAL A 814 -5.14 -2.44 13.76
C VAL A 814 -4.36 -2.52 15.06
N ILE A 815 -3.04 -2.33 15.00
CA ILE A 815 -2.15 -2.27 16.16
C ILE A 815 -1.51 -0.89 16.18
N ILE A 816 -1.82 -0.10 17.20
CA ILE A 816 -1.25 1.23 17.39
C ILE A 816 -0.31 1.20 18.58
N VAL A 817 0.89 1.73 18.42
CA VAL A 817 1.81 1.96 19.53
C VAL A 817 1.87 3.44 19.78
N THR A 818 1.60 3.87 21.01
CA THR A 818 1.50 5.29 21.34
C THR A 818 1.95 5.56 22.76
N HIS A 819 2.46 6.75 23.04
CA HIS A 819 2.57 7.28 24.39
C HIS A 819 1.44 8.26 24.73
N ASN A 820 0.61 8.61 23.75
CA ASN A 820 -0.54 9.47 23.93
C ASN A 820 -1.75 8.67 24.40
N ALA A 821 -1.96 8.60 25.71
CA ALA A 821 -3.09 7.87 26.27
C ALA A 821 -4.47 8.45 25.88
N ASN A 822 -4.56 9.71 25.42
CA ASN A 822 -5.81 10.23 24.86
C ASN A 822 -6.17 9.54 23.53
N LEU A 823 -5.17 9.11 22.74
CA LEU A 823 -5.42 8.34 21.53
C LEU A 823 -6.11 7.01 21.88
N VAL A 824 -5.59 6.31 22.90
CA VAL A 824 -6.14 5.05 23.41
C VAL A 824 -7.62 5.18 23.80
N VAL A 825 -7.95 6.24 24.55
CA VAL A 825 -9.30 6.47 25.07
C VAL A 825 -10.29 6.85 23.96
N ASN A 826 -9.84 7.60 22.95
CA ASN A 826 -10.70 8.10 21.88
C ASN A 826 -10.85 7.14 20.69
N THR A 827 -9.91 6.20 20.48
CA THR A 827 -10.01 5.19 19.42
C THR A 827 -10.94 4.02 19.76
N ASP A 828 -11.36 3.92 21.02
CA ASP A 828 -12.13 2.79 21.55
C ASP A 828 -11.46 1.45 21.22
N ALA A 829 -10.20 1.32 21.64
CA ALA A 829 -9.44 0.08 21.47
C ALA A 829 -10.13 -1.07 22.22
N GLU A 830 -10.33 -2.19 21.53
CA GLU A 830 -10.82 -3.42 22.15
C GLU A 830 -9.80 -3.97 23.16
N GLN A 831 -8.51 -3.81 22.87
CA GLN A 831 -7.44 -4.25 23.76
C GLN A 831 -6.40 -3.17 23.97
N ILE A 832 -5.98 -3.03 25.23
CA ILE A 832 -4.92 -2.13 25.65
C ILE A 832 -3.83 -2.95 26.30
N ILE A 833 -2.59 -2.73 25.86
CA ILE A 833 -1.39 -3.39 26.35
C ILE A 833 -0.50 -2.33 27.00
N ILE A 834 -0.37 -2.39 28.32
CA ILE A 834 0.50 -1.50 29.10
C ILE A 834 1.92 -2.08 29.09
N ALA A 835 2.87 -1.34 28.53
CA ALA A 835 4.29 -1.68 28.58
C ALA A 835 4.93 -1.09 29.84
N ASN A 836 5.53 -1.94 30.66
CA ASN A 836 6.23 -1.59 31.88
C ASN A 836 7.67 -2.11 31.87
N ASN A 837 8.60 -1.33 32.41
CA ASN A 837 9.99 -1.74 32.61
C ASN A 837 10.34 -1.61 34.10
N HIS A 838 10.66 -2.74 34.73
CA HIS A 838 11.07 -2.79 36.13
C HIS A 838 12.46 -3.42 36.22
N GLY A 839 13.48 -2.58 36.46
CA GLY A 839 14.86 -3.06 36.65
C GLY A 839 15.34 -3.91 35.46
N GLU A 840 15.16 -3.39 34.25
CA GLU A 840 15.55 -4.01 32.98
C GLU A 840 14.76 -5.27 32.57
N SER A 841 13.73 -5.64 33.34
CA SER A 841 12.74 -6.61 32.88
C SER A 841 11.51 -5.91 32.32
N ILE A 842 11.26 -6.12 31.02
CA ILE A 842 10.10 -5.58 30.31
C ILE A 842 8.94 -6.56 30.44
N ARG A 843 7.79 -6.04 30.90
CA ARG A 843 6.54 -6.78 31.06
C ARG A 843 5.39 -6.04 30.40
N TYR A 844 4.43 -6.80 29.86
CA TYR A 844 3.23 -6.25 29.25
C TYR A 844 1.99 -6.75 29.97
N ILE A 845 1.06 -5.85 30.25
CA ILE A 845 -0.22 -6.16 30.91
C ILE A 845 -1.34 -5.81 29.94
N ALA A 846 -2.17 -6.79 29.60
CA ALA A 846 -3.20 -6.64 28.56
C ALA A 846 -4.62 -6.86 29.11
N GLY A 847 -5.55 -5.99 28.73
CA GLY A 847 -6.98 -6.06 29.05
C GLY A 847 -7.81 -5.01 28.28
N SER A 848 -9.07 -4.86 28.65
CA SER A 848 -9.98 -3.89 28.00
C SER A 848 -9.94 -2.53 28.69
N VAL A 849 -10.51 -1.51 28.05
CA VAL A 849 -10.54 -0.13 28.58
C VAL A 849 -11.34 -0.01 29.88
N GLU A 850 -12.32 -0.88 30.06
CA GLU A 850 -13.15 -1.01 31.26
C GLU A 850 -12.54 -1.87 32.37
N ASP A 851 -11.37 -2.47 32.16
CA ASP A 851 -10.80 -3.39 33.14
C ASP A 851 -10.19 -2.66 34.35
N GLY A 852 -10.66 -3.01 35.54
CA GLY A 852 -10.13 -2.52 36.82
C GLY A 852 -10.86 -1.33 37.43
N ASN A 853 -10.33 -0.84 38.54
CA ASN A 853 -10.90 0.24 39.34
C ASN A 853 -9.83 1.32 39.58
N VAL A 854 -10.12 2.54 39.12
CA VAL A 854 -9.22 3.70 39.23
C VAL A 854 -8.96 4.07 40.68
N LYS A 855 -9.96 3.98 41.57
CA LYS A 855 -9.82 4.36 42.99
C LYS A 855 -8.92 3.40 43.77
N GLU A 856 -8.99 2.13 43.42
CA GLU A 856 -8.16 1.09 44.04
C GLU A 856 -6.79 0.97 43.37
N ASN A 857 -6.57 1.72 42.28
CA ASN A 857 -5.36 1.68 41.46
C ASN A 857 -5.06 0.28 40.89
N ILE A 858 -6.10 -0.44 40.46
CA ILE A 858 -6.02 -1.82 39.95
C ILE A 858 -6.52 -1.87 38.51
N GLY A 859 -5.85 -2.66 37.67
CA GLY A 859 -6.25 -2.98 36.30
C GLY A 859 -5.87 -1.94 35.25
N ILE A 860 -6.31 -2.17 34.02
CA ILE A 860 -5.93 -1.39 32.83
C ILE A 860 -6.40 0.05 32.92
N ARG A 861 -7.64 0.30 33.35
CA ARG A 861 -8.21 1.64 33.44
C ARG A 861 -7.40 2.54 34.39
N ALA A 862 -6.99 2.00 35.54
CA ALA A 862 -6.12 2.70 36.48
C ALA A 862 -4.74 2.98 35.87
N ALA A 863 -4.14 1.99 35.20
CA ALA A 863 -2.85 2.14 34.54
C ALA A 863 -2.84 3.24 33.46
N ILE A 864 -3.91 3.34 32.65
CA ILE A 864 -4.06 4.41 31.65
C ILE A 864 -4.16 5.78 32.34
N CYS A 865 -4.96 5.90 33.41
CA CYS A 865 -5.07 7.15 34.18
C CYS A 865 -3.70 7.61 34.71
N ASN A 866 -2.84 6.68 35.11
CA ASN A 866 -1.48 7.01 35.58
C ASN A 866 -0.54 7.46 34.45
N ILE A 867 -0.84 7.13 33.19
CA ILE A 867 -0.05 7.53 32.01
C ILE A 867 -0.56 8.87 31.44
N LEU A 868 -1.86 9.17 31.58
CA LEU A 868 -2.49 10.39 31.08
C LEU A 868 -2.00 11.63 31.86
N GLU A 869 -1.58 12.68 31.14
CA GLU A 869 -1.18 14.00 31.71
C GLU A 869 -2.32 14.77 32.42
N GLY A 870 -3.51 14.17 32.59
CA GLY A 870 -4.66 14.72 33.31
C GLY A 870 -5.41 13.70 34.18
N GLY A 871 -4.82 12.53 34.45
CA GLY A 871 -5.45 11.50 35.29
C GLY A 871 -6.77 10.96 34.71
N SER A 872 -7.80 10.85 35.55
CA SER A 872 -9.14 10.38 35.19
C SER A 872 -9.94 11.32 34.29
N TYR A 873 -9.50 12.58 34.14
CA TYR A 873 -10.25 13.62 33.44
C TYR A 873 -10.58 13.27 31.98
N ALA A 874 -9.70 12.55 31.28
CA ALA A 874 -9.96 12.13 29.90
C ALA A 874 -11.12 11.12 29.81
N PHE A 875 -11.22 10.20 30.78
CA PHE A 875 -12.35 9.26 30.89
C PHE A 875 -13.63 10.00 31.25
N GLU A 876 -13.56 10.94 32.19
CA GLU A 876 -14.72 11.74 32.61
C GLU A 876 -15.27 12.57 31.45
N LYS A 877 -14.40 13.21 30.67
CA LYS A 877 -14.80 13.96 29.48
C LYS A 877 -15.46 13.06 28.43
N ARG A 878 -14.93 11.84 28.25
CA ARG A 878 -15.53 10.81 27.38
C ARG A 878 -16.92 10.42 27.89
N GLU A 879 -17.06 10.08 29.17
CA GLU A 879 -18.34 9.66 29.78
C GLU A 879 -19.41 10.76 29.72
N ARG A 880 -19.04 12.02 30.02
CA ARG A 880 -19.94 13.19 29.92
C ARG A 880 -20.49 13.38 28.51
N LYS A 881 -19.64 13.24 27.48
CA LYS A 881 -20.07 13.31 26.07
C LYS A 881 -21.24 12.34 25.80
N TYR A 882 -21.17 11.12 26.33
CA TYR A 882 -22.18 10.08 26.11
C TYR A 882 -23.29 10.04 27.18
N GLY A 883 -23.26 10.95 28.17
CA GLY A 883 -24.36 11.09 29.14
C GLY A 883 -24.33 10.09 30.28
N ILE A 884 -23.18 9.45 30.50
CA ILE A 884 -22.89 8.63 31.66
C ILE A 884 -22.33 9.59 32.72
N GLN A 885 -23.23 10.29 33.43
CA GLN A 885 -23.00 11.35 34.42
C GLN A 885 -22.21 12.61 34.00
N GLU A 886 -22.83 13.77 34.28
CA GLU A 886 -22.16 14.84 35.02
C GLU A 886 -22.14 14.42 36.50
N LEU A 887 -21.02 14.56 37.20
CA LEU A 887 -21.00 14.48 38.66
C LEU A 887 -20.19 15.63 39.25
N ALA A 888 -20.86 16.30 40.19
CA ALA A 888 -20.41 17.05 41.36
C ALA A 888 -19.00 17.66 41.34
#